data_AF-A0A7C1U9M7-F1
#
_entry.id   AF-A0A7C1U9M7-F1
#
_cell.length_a   1.000
_cell.length_b   1.000
_cell.length_c   1.000
_cell.angle_alpha   90.00
_cell.angle_beta   90.00
_cell.angle_gamma   90.00
#
_symmetry.space_group_name_H-M   'P 1'
#
loop_
_entity.id
_entity.type
_entity.pdbx_description
1 polymer ?
#
loop_
_entity_poly.entity_id
_entity_poly.type
_entity_poly.pdbx_seq_one_letter_code
_entity_poly.pdbx_strand_id
1 'polypeptide(L)'
;MKKHFRREGKEQMRIKRRALVICVCLSAIVAECAAQGNKAERILEETGVKGGLVVHLNCGDGRLTAALRANGRYLVHGLDKDEVKLAEARQYISNRGLYGEVTVEQWSGNALPYNDNVVNLLVADDLGEVPMGEIMRVLCPNGVAYVKGRKTVKPRPDDIDEWTHFLHDADGNAVAQDKQVATPKHLQWEAEPKRTRDHDGQASISAMTSSNGRIFYILDEGPTSLMHHPAQWKLIARDAFNGKLLWKRDIDFWITHLHSFRSGPAQLPRLLVSVGDRVYVTLGIDAPVSMLDAATGRTILTYAGSEKTEEIIYYDGMLLTVAGDLDIMNKQAPKISGYWELTVDREPEVEKSVVAYRAGTGELLWKKTGDNLARITPLSLTAHKGRVFFLDNERLHCVSSKTGDDLWEAPMPTKGLFLNNYAPTVVAHDYVVMCLTWNRLRSFSIPDGSKLWEHKGSMGFASPGDLFVIDGLAWTIPLTSAIWNGSKLDNEGKPTTGIPIPKENFMGNGGKEIWGVDIHTGEVKRTFTRADVLPGGHHHRCYRNKATERYLICSRRGLEYVDLEGDNNINNWWVRGVCQYGVMPCNGLMYLPPHPCQCFNDIKFDGFHALAASTSKCSRDIQPRLVKGQAYGKVVCSVPVRALEDNALRRHYERQNMIWAPPVPNTDRDEWPTYRHDITRSGCASTNVPADLATKWTAGLGGKLTGVVVAQNKLLVSAVDEQIIHCLDAADGNRLWKFFAAGPVDSPPTICGSMAIFGCRSGHVYALRLSDGELVWRFRAAPVDRRTVVRDRVESVWPVHGSVLVVNGTVYFAAGYSSYLDGGIRIYGLDAGTGDIKCTATLSSDGASKDGSLPDVLISDGQNITMRFRNFDLSLKEIKRPRPTTMMTNTGLLEDCWGHRWNWDLGGGDTFGKLLAFNGETAYGVQTYYTFLKYDKTMQPDTHSGHLHQKYSRYAPGQFPTGTRLFASANSNKQNNTKQKRQKRTLAANSHKWNRKAPIQYRAMLLAGDLLFGAGWKDSEKIFAGDPRSKNDSVLEVISTTDGRTLRQYPLDAEPVFDGMAAAYGKLYMATKDGNIMCMAAGK
;
A
#
# COMPACT_ATOMS: atom_id res chain seq x y z
N MET A 1 -66.83 -16.89 -39.53
CA MET A 1 -66.72 -16.54 -38.09
C MET A 1 -66.19 -17.67 -37.18
N LYS A 2 -66.76 -18.89 -37.14
CA LYS A 2 -66.29 -19.97 -36.22
C LYS A 2 -64.80 -20.39 -36.34
N LYS A 3 -64.16 -20.26 -37.52
CA LYS A 3 -62.72 -20.52 -37.71
C LYS A 3 -61.81 -19.41 -37.18
N HIS A 4 -62.30 -18.17 -37.07
CA HIS A 4 -61.51 -17.01 -36.61
C HIS A 4 -61.42 -16.99 -35.07
N PHE A 5 -62.55 -17.18 -34.38
CA PHE A 5 -62.61 -17.32 -32.92
C PHE A 5 -61.80 -18.52 -32.38
N ARG A 6 -61.71 -19.63 -33.11
CA ARG A 6 -60.86 -20.78 -32.75
C ARG A 6 -59.36 -20.50 -32.87
N ARG A 7 -58.96 -19.52 -33.69
CA ARG A 7 -57.55 -19.16 -33.93
C ARG A 7 -57.06 -18.18 -32.86
N GLU A 8 -57.86 -17.16 -32.55
CA GLU A 8 -57.60 -16.22 -31.44
C GLU A 8 -57.59 -16.90 -30.07
N GLY A 9 -58.53 -17.82 -29.81
CA GLY A 9 -58.55 -18.58 -28.55
C GLY A 9 -57.33 -19.50 -28.35
N LYS A 10 -56.75 -20.05 -29.43
CA LYS A 10 -55.51 -20.85 -29.37
C LYS A 10 -54.26 -19.98 -29.15
N GLU A 11 -54.26 -18.76 -29.66
CA GLU A 11 -53.16 -17.81 -29.53
C GLU A 11 -53.12 -17.19 -28.12
N GLN A 12 -54.28 -16.78 -27.57
CA GLN A 12 -54.39 -16.36 -26.17
C GLN A 12 -54.02 -17.49 -25.19
N MET A 13 -54.39 -18.75 -25.49
CA MET A 13 -54.02 -19.89 -24.66
C MET A 13 -52.51 -20.20 -24.72
N ARG A 14 -51.85 -19.99 -25.87
CA ARG A 14 -50.38 -20.07 -26.00
C ARG A 14 -49.67 -18.95 -25.23
N ILE A 15 -50.19 -17.73 -25.27
CA ILE A 15 -49.65 -16.59 -24.51
C ILE A 15 -49.80 -16.84 -23.00
N LYS A 16 -50.99 -17.26 -22.54
CA LYS A 16 -51.23 -17.62 -21.13
C LYS A 16 -50.37 -18.79 -20.66
N ARG A 17 -50.15 -19.82 -21.50
CA ARG A 17 -49.23 -20.93 -21.19
C ARG A 17 -47.77 -20.46 -21.11
N ARG A 18 -47.32 -19.59 -22.02
CA ARG A 18 -45.97 -18.99 -21.94
C ARG A 18 -45.81 -18.12 -20.71
N ALA A 19 -46.78 -17.28 -20.38
CA ALA A 19 -46.77 -16.46 -19.17
C ALA A 19 -46.79 -17.32 -17.90
N LEU A 20 -47.59 -18.38 -17.84
CA LEU A 20 -47.63 -19.32 -16.72
C LEU A 20 -46.30 -20.07 -16.57
N VAL A 21 -45.71 -20.56 -17.67
CA VAL A 21 -44.39 -21.20 -17.65
C VAL A 21 -43.32 -20.22 -17.19
N ILE A 22 -43.35 -18.97 -17.66
CA ILE A 22 -42.43 -17.91 -17.21
C ILE A 22 -42.62 -17.63 -15.71
N CYS A 23 -43.85 -17.48 -15.22
CA CYS A 23 -44.12 -17.28 -13.79
C CYS A 23 -43.68 -18.48 -12.94
N VAL A 24 -43.92 -19.71 -13.38
CA VAL A 24 -43.48 -20.93 -12.68
C VAL A 24 -41.95 -21.00 -12.67
N CYS A 25 -41.28 -20.78 -13.80
CA CYS A 25 -39.83 -20.73 -13.88
C CYS A 25 -39.23 -19.62 -13.00
N LEU A 26 -39.82 -18.41 -13.00
CA LEU A 26 -39.39 -17.31 -12.13
C LEU A 26 -39.57 -17.68 -10.65
N SER A 27 -40.70 -18.28 -10.27
CA SER A 27 -40.95 -18.71 -8.89
C SER A 27 -40.00 -19.82 -8.44
N ALA A 28 -39.67 -20.76 -9.32
CA ALA A 28 -38.69 -21.82 -9.04
C ALA A 28 -37.27 -21.25 -8.87
N ILE A 29 -36.86 -20.30 -9.72
CA ILE A 29 -35.56 -19.63 -9.61
C ILE A 29 -35.46 -18.82 -8.31
N VAL A 30 -36.53 -18.13 -7.91
CA VAL A 30 -36.57 -17.37 -6.64
C VAL A 30 -36.50 -18.31 -5.44
N ALA A 31 -37.24 -19.42 -5.45
CA ALA A 31 -37.21 -20.43 -4.39
C ALA A 31 -35.82 -21.09 -4.25
N GLU A 32 -35.18 -21.42 -5.37
CA GLU A 32 -33.84 -22.00 -5.38
C GLU A 32 -32.78 -20.99 -4.89
N CYS A 33 -32.88 -19.72 -5.27
CA CYS A 33 -31.99 -18.67 -4.78
C CYS A 33 -32.15 -18.46 -3.27
N ALA A 34 -33.38 -18.47 -2.76
CA ALA A 34 -33.67 -18.40 -1.33
C ALA A 34 -33.12 -19.63 -0.58
N ALA A 35 -33.26 -20.83 -1.15
CA ALA A 35 -32.71 -22.06 -0.58
C ALA A 35 -31.18 -22.04 -0.48
N GLN A 36 -30.47 -21.55 -1.51
CA GLN A 36 -29.01 -21.39 -1.46
C GLN A 36 -28.58 -20.30 -0.48
N GLY A 37 -29.35 -19.22 -0.36
CA GLY A 37 -29.17 -18.20 0.68
C GLY A 37 -29.22 -18.80 2.08
N ASN A 38 -30.29 -19.55 2.38
CA ASN A 38 -30.45 -20.23 3.67
C ASN A 38 -29.34 -21.26 3.92
N LYS A 39 -28.87 -21.98 2.89
CA LYS A 39 -27.74 -22.93 2.99
C LYS A 39 -26.45 -22.17 3.36
N ALA A 40 -26.15 -21.06 2.71
CA ALA A 40 -24.96 -20.26 2.99
C ALA A 40 -24.97 -19.68 4.42
N GLU A 41 -26.09 -19.11 4.85
CA GLU A 41 -26.27 -18.57 6.21
C GLU A 41 -26.01 -19.65 7.26
N ARG A 42 -26.64 -20.82 7.10
CA ARG A 42 -26.42 -21.97 7.98
C ARG A 42 -24.96 -22.41 8.05
N ILE A 43 -24.26 -22.48 6.91
CA ILE A 43 -22.83 -22.83 6.88
C ILE A 43 -22.00 -21.81 7.66
N LEU A 44 -22.25 -20.52 7.48
CA LEU A 44 -21.51 -19.45 8.18
C LEU A 44 -21.79 -19.47 9.69
N GLU A 45 -23.02 -19.78 10.09
CA GLU A 45 -23.41 -19.94 11.50
C GLU A 45 -22.74 -21.15 12.16
N GLU A 46 -22.85 -22.34 11.56
CA GLU A 46 -22.28 -23.59 12.12
C GLU A 46 -20.75 -23.56 12.15
N THR A 47 -20.12 -22.91 11.16
CA THR A 47 -18.66 -22.76 11.13
C THR A 47 -18.16 -21.71 12.12
N GLY A 48 -18.93 -20.64 12.35
CA GLY A 48 -18.54 -19.51 13.18
C GLY A 48 -17.59 -18.54 12.50
N VAL A 49 -17.29 -18.70 11.21
CA VAL A 49 -16.37 -17.82 10.47
C VAL A 49 -17.02 -16.47 10.20
N LYS A 50 -16.40 -15.38 10.63
CA LYS A 50 -16.98 -14.01 10.62
C LYS A 50 -16.38 -13.06 9.57
N GLY A 51 -15.66 -13.59 8.59
CA GLY A 51 -15.06 -12.84 7.48
C GLY A 51 -13.82 -13.52 6.92
N GLY A 52 -13.13 -12.86 6.00
CA GLY A 52 -11.92 -13.36 5.35
C GLY A 52 -12.18 -14.09 4.03
N LEU A 53 -11.26 -14.95 3.62
CA LEU A 53 -11.33 -15.69 2.36
C LEU A 53 -12.11 -16.99 2.51
N VAL A 54 -13.15 -17.15 1.69
CA VAL A 54 -13.95 -18.37 1.54
C VAL A 54 -13.62 -19.05 0.22
N VAL A 55 -13.35 -20.35 0.25
CA VAL A 55 -13.10 -21.17 -0.94
C VAL A 55 -14.22 -22.19 -1.07
N HIS A 56 -14.89 -22.24 -2.22
CA HIS A 56 -15.94 -23.21 -2.51
C HIS A 56 -15.45 -24.19 -3.60
N LEU A 57 -15.24 -25.46 -3.24
CA LEU A 57 -14.81 -26.49 -4.20
C LEU A 57 -16.00 -27.14 -4.90
N ASN A 58 -15.83 -27.44 -6.19
CA ASN A 58 -16.88 -27.97 -7.07
C ASN A 58 -18.10 -27.04 -7.08
N CYS A 59 -17.82 -25.77 -7.36
CA CYS A 59 -18.72 -24.67 -7.08
C CYS A 59 -19.96 -24.60 -7.98
N GLY A 60 -20.00 -25.42 -9.04
CA GLY A 60 -21.16 -25.60 -9.90
C GLY A 60 -21.57 -24.31 -10.61
N ASP A 61 -22.86 -23.98 -10.55
CA ASP A 61 -23.46 -22.81 -11.19
C ASP A 61 -23.20 -21.48 -10.46
N GLY A 62 -22.43 -21.51 -9.37
CA GLY A 62 -22.04 -20.33 -8.60
C GLY A 62 -23.13 -19.73 -7.69
N ARG A 63 -24.34 -20.31 -7.58
CA ARG A 63 -25.41 -19.76 -6.72
C ARG A 63 -25.02 -19.76 -5.24
N LEU A 64 -24.56 -20.90 -4.72
CA LEU A 64 -24.06 -21.03 -3.35
C LEU A 64 -22.80 -20.18 -3.16
N THR A 65 -21.90 -20.18 -4.14
CA THR A 65 -20.66 -19.36 -4.13
C THR A 65 -20.97 -17.88 -3.95
N ALA A 66 -21.95 -17.35 -4.68
CA ALA A 66 -22.38 -15.97 -4.54
C ALA A 66 -23.03 -15.70 -3.17
N ALA A 67 -23.83 -16.65 -2.66
CA ALA A 67 -24.50 -16.52 -1.37
C ALA A 67 -23.52 -16.54 -0.18
N LEU A 68 -22.43 -17.31 -0.27
CA LEU A 68 -21.37 -17.37 0.75
C LEU A 68 -20.65 -16.03 0.98
N ARG A 69 -20.79 -15.06 0.06
CA ARG A 69 -20.25 -13.71 0.29
C ARG A 69 -20.97 -13.04 1.46
N ALA A 70 -22.28 -13.25 1.63
CA ALA A 70 -23.15 -12.70 2.69
C ALA A 70 -23.12 -11.16 2.90
N ASN A 71 -21.94 -10.55 3.11
CA ASN A 71 -21.65 -9.13 3.25
C ASN A 71 -20.19 -8.81 2.83
N GLY A 72 -19.76 -7.54 2.93
CA GLY A 72 -18.44 -7.10 2.44
C GLY A 72 -17.22 -7.67 3.18
N ARG A 73 -17.41 -8.42 4.28
CA ARG A 73 -16.32 -9.02 5.08
C ARG A 73 -15.76 -10.29 4.46
N TYR A 74 -16.49 -10.90 3.53
CA TYR A 74 -16.07 -12.14 2.88
C TYR A 74 -15.60 -11.86 1.45
N LEU A 75 -14.49 -12.46 1.08
CA LEU A 75 -14.02 -12.62 -0.29
C LEU A 75 -14.23 -14.08 -0.67
N VAL A 76 -14.87 -14.37 -1.81
CA VAL A 76 -15.24 -15.75 -2.15
C VAL A 76 -14.61 -16.18 -3.47
N HIS A 77 -13.95 -17.34 -3.46
CA HIS A 77 -13.40 -17.95 -4.67
C HIS A 77 -13.94 -19.37 -4.87
N GLY A 78 -14.70 -19.58 -5.94
CA GLY A 78 -15.17 -20.89 -6.36
C GLY A 78 -14.20 -21.58 -7.31
N LEU A 79 -13.94 -22.87 -7.10
CA LEU A 79 -13.10 -23.69 -7.97
C LEU A 79 -13.92 -24.84 -8.56
N ASP A 80 -13.87 -25.03 -9.88
CA ASP A 80 -14.54 -26.15 -10.56
C ASP A 80 -13.67 -26.70 -11.72
N LYS A 81 -13.84 -27.97 -12.07
CA LYS A 81 -13.17 -28.58 -13.24
C LYS A 81 -13.93 -28.30 -14.54
N ASP A 82 -15.25 -28.11 -14.44
CA ASP A 82 -16.17 -27.99 -15.56
C ASP A 82 -16.26 -26.55 -16.09
N GLU A 83 -15.75 -26.33 -17.29
CA GLU A 83 -15.70 -25.01 -17.93
C GLU A 83 -17.10 -24.47 -18.30
N VAL A 84 -18.08 -25.35 -18.55
CA VAL A 84 -19.45 -24.95 -18.88
C VAL A 84 -20.13 -24.37 -17.64
N LYS A 85 -20.03 -25.07 -16.50
CA LYS A 85 -20.55 -24.59 -15.22
C LYS A 85 -19.88 -23.29 -14.78
N LEU A 86 -18.57 -23.18 -14.99
CA LEU A 86 -17.84 -21.94 -14.72
C LEU A 86 -18.35 -20.78 -15.56
N ALA A 87 -18.64 -20.99 -16.85
CA ALA A 87 -19.22 -19.93 -17.69
C ALA A 87 -20.59 -19.46 -17.16
N GLU A 88 -21.45 -20.39 -16.74
CA GLU A 88 -22.74 -20.08 -16.11
C GLU A 88 -22.56 -19.31 -14.80
N ALA A 89 -21.65 -19.76 -13.93
CA ALA A 89 -21.33 -19.14 -12.66
C ALA A 89 -20.80 -17.71 -12.84
N ARG A 90 -19.87 -17.48 -13.77
CA ARG A 90 -19.35 -16.13 -14.08
C ARG A 90 -20.48 -15.19 -14.47
N GLN A 91 -21.38 -15.65 -15.34
CA GLN A 91 -22.51 -14.85 -15.79
C GLN A 91 -23.52 -14.58 -14.66
N TYR A 92 -23.83 -15.58 -13.83
CA TYR A 92 -24.73 -15.44 -12.69
C TYR A 92 -24.22 -14.41 -11.67
N ILE A 93 -22.93 -14.49 -11.34
CA ILE A 93 -22.24 -13.59 -10.40
C ILE A 93 -22.12 -12.17 -10.98
N SER A 94 -21.70 -12.06 -12.24
CA SER A 94 -21.55 -10.79 -12.95
C SER A 94 -22.88 -10.02 -13.06
N ASN A 95 -23.98 -10.70 -13.36
CA ASN A 95 -25.30 -10.08 -13.45
C ASN A 95 -25.81 -9.49 -12.12
N ARG A 96 -25.18 -9.83 -10.99
CA ARG A 96 -25.48 -9.29 -9.65
C ARG A 96 -24.50 -8.20 -9.21
N GLY A 97 -23.52 -7.85 -10.05
CA GLY A 97 -22.48 -6.88 -9.71
C GLY A 97 -21.51 -7.38 -8.63
N LEU A 98 -21.39 -8.70 -8.45
CA LEU A 98 -20.54 -9.30 -7.41
C LEU A 98 -19.18 -9.78 -7.94
N TYR A 99 -18.97 -9.79 -9.26
CA TYR A 99 -17.78 -10.37 -9.85
C TYR A 99 -16.53 -9.57 -9.45
N GLY A 100 -15.50 -10.26 -8.96
CA GLY A 100 -14.31 -9.65 -8.35
C GLY A 100 -14.26 -9.83 -6.83
N GLU A 101 -15.37 -9.59 -6.13
CA GLU A 101 -15.55 -10.01 -4.73
C GLU A 101 -15.97 -11.48 -4.60
N VAL A 102 -16.63 -11.99 -5.65
CA VAL A 102 -16.91 -13.40 -5.87
C VAL A 102 -16.33 -13.75 -7.23
N THR A 103 -15.38 -14.68 -7.28
CA THR A 103 -14.77 -15.15 -8.53
C THR A 103 -14.91 -16.65 -8.65
N VAL A 104 -14.82 -17.15 -9.89
CA VAL A 104 -14.78 -18.58 -10.16
C VAL A 104 -13.71 -18.90 -11.19
N GLU A 105 -12.93 -19.94 -10.91
CA GLU A 105 -11.80 -20.33 -11.74
C GLU A 105 -11.76 -21.84 -11.98
N GLN A 106 -11.21 -22.22 -13.14
CA GLN A 106 -10.88 -23.59 -13.43
C GLN A 106 -9.62 -24.01 -12.69
N TRP A 107 -9.58 -25.25 -12.22
CA TRP A 107 -8.41 -25.81 -11.54
C TRP A 107 -8.22 -27.31 -11.81
N SER A 108 -7.06 -27.86 -11.44
CA SER A 108 -6.73 -29.27 -11.64
C SER A 108 -7.52 -30.23 -10.75
N GLY A 109 -7.99 -29.74 -9.60
CA GLY A 109 -8.75 -30.46 -8.58
C GLY A 109 -8.00 -31.54 -7.81
N ASN A 110 -6.68 -31.41 -7.71
CA ASN A 110 -5.83 -32.23 -6.84
C ASN A 110 -4.86 -31.42 -5.95
N ALA A 111 -4.74 -30.10 -6.17
CA ALA A 111 -3.88 -29.20 -5.41
C ALA A 111 -4.54 -27.81 -5.35
N LEU A 112 -4.53 -27.19 -4.17
CA LEU A 112 -5.17 -25.91 -3.96
C LEU A 112 -4.18 -24.78 -4.29
N PRO A 113 -4.58 -23.80 -5.13
CA PRO A 113 -3.66 -22.83 -5.72
C PRO A 113 -3.34 -21.66 -4.78
N TYR A 114 -3.28 -21.88 -3.47
CA TYR A 114 -3.16 -20.80 -2.47
C TYR A 114 -1.84 -20.86 -1.72
N ASN A 115 -1.40 -19.69 -1.24
CA ASN A 115 -0.42 -19.58 -0.16
C ASN A 115 -0.86 -20.39 1.07
N ASP A 116 0.12 -20.69 1.93
CA ASP A 116 -0.18 -21.28 3.21
C ASP A 116 -0.99 -20.29 4.06
N ASN A 117 -1.89 -20.82 4.89
CA ASN A 117 -2.61 -20.04 5.90
C ASN A 117 -3.56 -18.94 5.39
N VAL A 118 -3.94 -18.85 4.11
CA VAL A 118 -4.77 -17.71 3.64
C VAL A 118 -6.29 -17.94 3.68
N VAL A 119 -6.78 -19.18 3.82
CA VAL A 119 -8.21 -19.51 3.71
C VAL A 119 -8.87 -19.60 5.09
N ASN A 120 -9.91 -18.81 5.35
CA ASN A 120 -10.66 -18.88 6.61
C ASN A 120 -11.72 -19.99 6.60
N LEU A 121 -12.37 -20.20 5.44
CA LEU A 121 -13.41 -21.21 5.27
C LEU A 121 -13.27 -21.93 3.93
N LEU A 122 -13.15 -23.25 3.97
CA LEU A 122 -13.26 -24.10 2.79
C LEU A 122 -14.59 -24.86 2.84
N VAL A 123 -15.43 -24.70 1.83
CA VAL A 123 -16.72 -25.37 1.68
C VAL A 123 -16.63 -26.39 0.54
N ALA A 124 -17.07 -27.62 0.79
CA ALA A 124 -17.16 -28.64 -0.25
C ALA A 124 -18.24 -29.68 0.07
N ASP A 125 -19.06 -30.04 -0.92
CA ASP A 125 -19.90 -31.24 -0.82
C ASP A 125 -19.08 -32.50 -1.09
N ASP A 126 -17.94 -32.41 -1.78
CA ASP A 126 -16.96 -33.49 -1.93
C ASP A 126 -15.56 -32.94 -2.20
N LEU A 127 -14.53 -33.58 -1.65
CA LEU A 127 -13.14 -33.15 -1.82
C LEU A 127 -12.48 -33.71 -3.07
N GLY A 128 -13.06 -34.72 -3.69
CA GLY A 128 -12.44 -35.46 -4.79
C GLY A 128 -11.04 -35.97 -4.40
N GLU A 129 -10.02 -35.53 -5.14
CA GLU A 129 -8.63 -35.96 -4.97
C GLU A 129 -7.81 -35.06 -4.02
N VAL A 130 -8.43 -34.06 -3.40
CA VAL A 130 -7.71 -33.09 -2.54
C VAL A 130 -7.50 -33.70 -1.15
N PRO A 131 -6.25 -33.98 -0.73
CA PRO A 131 -6.01 -34.57 0.58
C PRO A 131 -6.28 -33.57 1.69
N MET A 132 -6.73 -34.04 2.86
CA MET A 132 -6.97 -33.18 4.02
C MET A 132 -5.72 -32.40 4.45
N GLY A 133 -4.51 -32.95 4.25
CA GLY A 133 -3.26 -32.23 4.50
C GLY A 133 -3.10 -30.97 3.63
N GLU A 134 -3.57 -31.00 2.38
CA GLU A 134 -3.58 -29.83 1.49
C GLU A 134 -4.60 -28.78 1.94
N ILE A 135 -5.76 -29.23 2.46
CA ILE A 135 -6.75 -28.34 3.06
C ILE A 135 -6.16 -27.66 4.30
N MET A 136 -5.54 -28.43 5.20
CA MET A 136 -4.89 -27.90 6.39
C MET A 136 -3.74 -26.95 6.06
N ARG A 137 -3.04 -27.14 4.93
CA ARG A 137 -1.99 -26.22 4.48
C ARG A 137 -2.55 -24.83 4.18
N VAL A 138 -3.64 -24.76 3.41
CA VAL A 138 -4.20 -23.47 2.97
C VAL A 138 -5.06 -22.79 4.02
N LEU A 139 -5.66 -23.53 4.95
CA LEU A 139 -6.44 -22.94 6.03
C LEU A 139 -5.55 -22.07 6.92
N CYS A 140 -6.03 -20.89 7.29
CA CYS A 140 -5.40 -20.08 8.33
C CYS A 140 -5.45 -20.81 9.68
N PRO A 141 -4.57 -20.48 10.64
CA PRO A 141 -4.78 -20.85 12.05
C PRO A 141 -6.24 -20.58 12.47
N ASN A 142 -6.89 -21.55 13.11
CA ASN A 142 -8.32 -21.55 13.46
C ASN A 142 -9.31 -21.52 12.27
N GLY A 143 -8.82 -21.63 11.03
CA GLY A 143 -9.62 -21.75 9.82
C GLY A 143 -10.38 -23.07 9.76
N VAL A 144 -11.48 -23.09 9.00
CA VAL A 144 -12.46 -24.18 9.01
C VAL A 144 -12.60 -24.82 7.64
N ALA A 145 -12.52 -26.15 7.59
CA ALA A 145 -13.06 -26.94 6.49
C ALA A 145 -14.47 -27.43 6.86
N TYR A 146 -15.44 -27.15 5.99
CA TYR A 146 -16.82 -27.59 6.10
C TYR A 146 -17.15 -28.52 4.93
N VAL A 147 -17.06 -29.82 5.18
CA VAL A 147 -17.14 -30.86 4.14
C VAL A 147 -18.29 -31.80 4.43
N LYS A 148 -19.26 -31.93 3.52
CA LYS A 148 -20.46 -32.80 3.71
C LYS A 148 -21.16 -32.57 5.06
N GLY A 149 -21.27 -31.31 5.51
CA GLY A 149 -21.87 -30.97 6.80
C GLY A 149 -20.97 -31.16 8.03
N ARG A 150 -19.72 -31.62 7.84
CA ARG A 150 -18.77 -31.84 8.92
C ARG A 150 -17.76 -30.70 9.01
N LYS A 151 -17.64 -30.12 10.20
CA LYS A 151 -16.65 -29.09 10.56
C LYS A 151 -15.33 -29.74 11.00
N THR A 152 -14.22 -29.27 10.42
CA THR A 152 -12.85 -29.55 10.87
C THR A 152 -12.10 -28.23 11.00
N VAL A 153 -11.41 -28.01 12.12
CA VAL A 153 -10.69 -26.76 12.40
C VAL A 153 -9.19 -27.00 12.35
N LYS A 154 -8.44 -26.10 11.71
CA LYS A 154 -6.98 -26.12 11.75
C LYS A 154 -6.50 -25.60 13.12
N PRO A 155 -5.67 -26.35 13.86
CA PRO A 155 -5.11 -25.86 15.11
C PRO A 155 -4.19 -24.65 14.86
N ARG A 156 -4.19 -23.70 15.80
CA ARG A 156 -3.17 -22.65 15.83
C ARG A 156 -1.82 -23.28 16.24
N PRO A 157 -0.72 -23.02 15.51
CA PRO A 157 0.60 -23.47 15.93
C PRO A 157 1.01 -22.87 17.28
N ASP A 158 1.69 -23.65 18.11
CA ASP A 158 2.15 -23.23 19.45
C ASP A 158 3.42 -22.36 19.41
N ASP A 159 4.03 -22.20 18.23
CA ASP A 159 5.28 -21.47 17.99
C ASP A 159 5.06 -20.12 17.29
N ILE A 160 3.81 -19.66 17.20
CA ILE A 160 3.43 -18.31 16.74
C ILE A 160 2.71 -17.53 17.83
N ASP A 161 2.93 -16.23 17.85
CA ASP A 161 2.47 -15.35 18.93
C ASP A 161 1.45 -14.30 18.45
N GLU A 162 0.84 -13.58 19.38
CA GLU A 162 0.01 -12.41 19.14
C GLU A 162 0.76 -11.12 19.52
N TRP A 163 0.11 -9.96 19.36
CA TRP A 163 0.70 -8.66 19.71
C TRP A 163 -0.40 -7.76 20.27
N THR A 164 -0.80 -8.02 21.51
CA THR A 164 -2.02 -7.50 22.13
C THR A 164 -1.96 -6.02 22.48
N HIS A 165 -0.75 -5.49 22.69
CA HIS A 165 -0.45 -4.12 23.08
C HIS A 165 0.63 -3.48 22.18
N PHE A 166 0.84 -2.16 22.26
CA PHE A 166 1.92 -1.49 21.53
C PHE A 166 3.31 -2.12 21.76
N LEU A 167 3.61 -2.47 23.01
CA LEU A 167 4.86 -3.12 23.42
C LEU A 167 4.66 -4.63 23.65
N HIS A 168 3.97 -5.29 22.71
CA HIS A 168 3.62 -6.71 22.72
C HIS A 168 2.57 -7.08 23.75
N ASP A 169 2.87 -7.00 25.04
CA ASP A 169 1.91 -7.29 26.13
C ASP A 169 1.94 -6.22 27.26
N ALA A 170 1.22 -6.47 28.35
CA ALA A 170 1.12 -5.59 29.51
C ALA A 170 2.44 -5.43 30.30
N ASP A 171 3.42 -6.29 30.05
CA ASP A 171 4.73 -6.29 30.73
C ASP A 171 5.71 -5.22 30.19
N GLY A 172 5.33 -4.55 29.08
CA GLY A 172 6.11 -3.49 28.44
C GLY A 172 7.28 -3.99 27.59
N ASN A 173 7.48 -5.30 27.48
CA ASN A 173 8.59 -5.91 26.74
C ASN A 173 8.24 -6.06 25.26
N ALA A 174 8.79 -5.23 24.38
CA ALA A 174 8.49 -5.25 22.94
C ALA A 174 9.13 -6.44 22.18
N VAL A 175 8.94 -7.66 22.67
CA VAL A 175 9.50 -8.93 22.22
C VAL A 175 8.35 -9.92 22.01
N ALA A 176 8.13 -10.37 20.78
CA ALA A 176 7.21 -11.48 20.52
C ALA A 176 7.86 -12.83 20.86
N GLN A 177 7.08 -13.75 21.42
CA GLN A 177 7.43 -15.17 21.60
C GLN A 177 7.20 -15.98 20.32
N ASP A 178 7.28 -15.31 19.17
CA ASP A 178 7.04 -15.89 17.85
C ASP A 178 8.34 -16.44 17.27
N LYS A 179 8.36 -17.73 16.95
CA LYS A 179 9.54 -18.42 16.43
C LYS A 179 9.55 -18.54 14.91
N GLN A 180 8.44 -18.20 14.25
CA GLN A 180 8.31 -18.26 12.80
C GLN A 180 8.61 -16.91 12.12
N VAL A 181 8.52 -15.79 12.84
CA VAL A 181 8.99 -14.50 12.32
C VAL A 181 10.50 -14.52 12.11
N ALA A 182 10.91 -14.38 10.85
CA ALA A 182 12.30 -14.22 10.45
C ALA A 182 12.40 -13.29 9.24
N THR A 183 13.55 -13.28 8.56
CA THR A 183 13.75 -12.45 7.36
C THR A 183 12.70 -12.78 6.30
N PRO A 184 11.95 -11.76 5.79
CA PRO A 184 10.86 -11.98 4.85
C PRO A 184 11.37 -12.43 3.48
N LYS A 185 10.70 -13.42 2.89
CA LYS A 185 10.99 -13.97 1.54
C LYS A 185 9.75 -14.18 0.67
N HIS A 186 8.56 -14.13 1.28
CA HIS A 186 7.30 -14.41 0.61
C HIS A 186 6.26 -13.34 0.91
N LEU A 187 5.51 -12.94 -0.10
CA LEU A 187 4.34 -12.10 0.09
C LEU A 187 3.22 -12.95 0.71
N GLN A 188 2.81 -12.65 1.94
CA GLN A 188 1.63 -13.28 2.52
C GLN A 188 0.37 -12.59 2.00
N TRP A 189 0.27 -11.26 2.11
CA TRP A 189 -0.82 -10.48 1.50
C TRP A 189 -0.43 -8.99 1.41
N GLU A 190 -1.17 -8.24 0.60
CA GLU A 190 -1.07 -6.78 0.47
C GLU A 190 -2.45 -6.11 0.58
N ALA A 191 -2.54 -4.93 1.19
CA ALA A 191 -3.76 -4.13 1.28
C ALA A 191 -3.54 -2.61 1.08
N GLU A 192 -4.64 -1.91 0.79
CA GLU A 192 -4.68 -0.44 0.68
C GLU A 192 -4.66 0.25 2.07
N PRO A 193 -4.20 1.52 2.16
CA PRO A 193 -3.72 2.35 1.05
C PRO A 193 -2.25 2.05 0.66
N LYS A 194 -1.90 2.22 -0.62
CA LYS A 194 -0.51 2.17 -1.12
C LYS A 194 0.45 3.08 -0.34
N ARG A 195 0.01 4.30 -0.04
CA ARG A 195 0.78 5.34 0.66
C ARG A 195 -0.10 5.99 1.70
N THR A 196 0.50 6.37 2.82
CA THR A 196 -0.13 7.27 3.79
C THR A 196 0.00 8.72 3.33
N ARG A 197 -0.43 9.67 4.16
CA ARG A 197 -0.19 11.09 3.93
C ARG A 197 1.31 11.41 4.01
N ASP A 198 1.63 12.67 3.81
CA ASP A 198 2.99 13.17 3.64
C ASP A 198 3.92 12.93 4.85
N HIS A 199 5.22 12.99 4.60
CA HIS A 199 6.28 12.71 5.57
C HIS A 199 6.52 13.83 6.60
N ASP A 200 6.00 15.03 6.35
CA ASP A 200 6.35 16.25 7.09
C ASP A 200 5.37 16.56 8.23
N GLY A 201 4.19 15.93 8.23
CA GLY A 201 3.19 15.97 9.31
C GLY A 201 3.20 14.74 10.21
N GLN A 202 2.16 14.61 11.02
CA GLN A 202 1.91 13.45 11.89
C GLN A 202 1.87 12.14 11.10
N ALA A 203 2.46 11.06 11.64
CA ALA A 203 2.30 9.74 11.04
C ALA A 203 0.82 9.35 10.97
N SER A 204 0.38 8.92 9.78
CA SER A 204 -1.01 8.50 9.57
C SER A 204 -1.38 7.24 10.33
N ILE A 205 -0.43 6.48 10.86
CA ILE A 205 -0.71 5.31 11.70
C ILE A 205 -0.10 5.54 13.07
N SER A 206 -0.94 5.50 14.09
CA SER A 206 -0.56 5.81 15.47
C SER A 206 -0.57 4.61 16.39
N ALA A 207 -1.42 3.61 16.14
CA ALA A 207 -1.52 2.40 16.95
C ALA A 207 -1.86 1.18 16.07
N MET A 208 -1.36 0.00 16.47
CA MET A 208 -1.68 -1.28 15.86
C MET A 208 -1.47 -2.43 16.85
N THR A 209 -2.36 -3.43 16.81
CA THR A 209 -2.34 -4.65 17.64
C THR A 209 -2.87 -5.85 16.85
N SER A 210 -2.66 -7.06 17.35
CA SER A 210 -3.16 -8.30 16.76
C SER A 210 -3.64 -9.27 17.83
N SER A 211 -4.82 -9.84 17.65
CA SER A 211 -5.36 -10.91 18.49
C SER A 211 -6.42 -11.75 17.76
N ASN A 212 -6.51 -13.03 18.11
CA ASN A 212 -7.40 -14.04 17.55
C ASN A 212 -7.48 -14.02 16.01
N GLY A 213 -6.31 -13.94 15.35
CA GLY A 213 -6.21 -13.95 13.88
C GLY A 213 -6.71 -12.68 13.19
N ARG A 214 -6.80 -11.55 13.90
CA ARG A 214 -7.16 -10.24 13.34
C ARG A 214 -6.16 -9.18 13.72
N ILE A 215 -5.97 -8.21 12.84
CA ILE A 215 -5.18 -7.00 13.11
C ILE A 215 -6.10 -5.79 13.25
N PHE A 216 -5.76 -4.91 14.20
CA PHE A 216 -6.47 -3.67 14.47
C PHE A 216 -5.49 -2.52 14.40
N TYR A 217 -5.86 -1.42 13.74
CA TYR A 217 -4.99 -0.26 13.64
C TYR A 217 -5.76 1.03 13.42
N ILE A 218 -5.17 2.15 13.83
CA ILE A 218 -5.73 3.49 13.64
C ILE A 218 -5.00 4.16 12.47
N LEU A 219 -5.75 4.57 11.45
CA LEU A 219 -5.24 5.18 10.22
C LEU A 219 -5.93 6.51 9.91
N ASP A 220 -5.17 7.53 9.52
CA ASP A 220 -5.65 8.73 8.84
C ASP A 220 -5.84 8.43 7.34
N GLU A 221 -7.09 8.36 6.88
CA GLU A 221 -7.46 8.17 5.47
C GLU A 221 -7.66 9.50 4.72
N GLY A 222 -7.23 10.63 5.29
CA GLY A 222 -7.23 11.92 4.63
C GLY A 222 -6.44 11.92 3.30
N PRO A 223 -6.77 12.80 2.34
CA PRO A 223 -6.17 12.80 1.01
C PRO A 223 -4.63 12.85 1.05
N THR A 224 -3.97 11.91 0.37
CA THR A 224 -2.50 11.80 0.33
C THR A 224 -1.83 12.84 -0.56
N SER A 225 -2.58 13.48 -1.47
CA SER A 225 -2.11 14.52 -2.36
C SER A 225 -2.24 15.93 -1.79
N LEU A 226 -2.98 16.10 -0.69
CA LEU A 226 -3.32 17.42 -0.14
C LEU A 226 -3.09 17.43 1.38
N MET A 227 -1.93 17.94 1.77
CA MET A 227 -1.47 17.91 3.15
C MET A 227 -2.37 18.65 4.15
N HIS A 228 -3.11 19.70 3.76
CA HIS A 228 -3.89 20.54 4.69
C HIS A 228 -5.31 20.07 4.92
N HIS A 229 -5.79 19.10 4.13
CA HIS A 229 -7.14 18.59 4.33
C HIS A 229 -7.27 18.00 5.74
N PRO A 230 -8.41 18.20 6.42
CA PRO A 230 -8.65 17.59 7.72
C PRO A 230 -8.35 16.09 7.70
N ALA A 231 -7.76 15.60 8.80
CA ALA A 231 -7.53 14.18 8.98
C ALA A 231 -8.86 13.43 9.02
N GLN A 232 -8.86 12.18 8.54
CA GLN A 232 -10.02 11.29 8.58
C GLN A 232 -9.62 10.01 9.30
N TRP A 233 -9.63 10.07 10.63
CA TRP A 233 -9.17 8.98 11.47
C TRP A 233 -10.17 7.83 11.51
N LYS A 234 -9.66 6.62 11.31
CA LYS A 234 -10.44 5.38 11.32
C LYS A 234 -9.77 4.34 12.20
N LEU A 235 -10.55 3.64 13.00
CA LEU A 235 -10.17 2.32 13.53
C LEU A 235 -10.53 1.26 12.49
N ILE A 236 -9.57 0.43 12.11
CA ILE A 236 -9.70 -0.55 11.03
C ILE A 236 -9.38 -1.94 11.55
N ALA A 237 -10.18 -2.92 11.17
CA ALA A 237 -9.91 -4.34 11.39
C ALA A 237 -9.74 -5.11 10.08
N ARG A 238 -8.72 -5.95 10.03
CA ARG A 238 -8.47 -6.89 8.93
C ARG A 238 -8.20 -8.29 9.44
N ASP A 239 -8.45 -9.27 8.58
CA ASP A 239 -7.93 -10.62 8.79
C ASP A 239 -6.39 -10.60 8.79
N ALA A 240 -5.77 -11.29 9.76
CA ALA A 240 -4.32 -11.28 9.93
C ALA A 240 -3.57 -12.09 8.86
N PHE A 241 -4.20 -13.10 8.25
CA PHE A 241 -3.50 -14.04 7.37
C PHE A 241 -3.79 -13.86 5.88
N ASN A 242 -4.81 -13.08 5.53
CA ASN A 242 -5.09 -12.66 4.15
C ASN A 242 -5.39 -11.16 3.98
N GLY A 243 -5.39 -10.36 5.04
CA GLY A 243 -5.52 -8.90 4.94
C GLY A 243 -6.91 -8.39 4.54
N LYS A 244 -7.92 -9.26 4.40
CA LYS A 244 -9.27 -8.86 4.01
C LYS A 244 -9.84 -7.85 5.01
N LEU A 245 -10.36 -6.74 4.49
CA LEU A 245 -11.06 -5.74 5.30
C LEU A 245 -12.33 -6.33 5.94
N LEU A 246 -12.41 -6.26 7.28
CA LEU A 246 -13.56 -6.76 8.04
C LEU A 246 -14.52 -5.61 8.40
N TRP A 247 -13.99 -4.50 8.91
CA TRP A 247 -14.79 -3.33 9.21
C TRP A 247 -13.90 -2.09 9.41
N LYS A 248 -14.51 -0.92 9.30
CA LYS A 248 -13.93 0.38 9.63
C LYS A 248 -14.88 1.14 10.54
N ARG A 249 -14.34 1.91 11.47
CA ARG A 249 -15.10 2.86 12.30
C ARG A 249 -14.46 4.23 12.24
N ASP A 250 -15.30 5.24 12.09
CA ASP A 250 -14.90 6.63 12.29
C ASP A 250 -14.44 6.87 13.72
N ILE A 251 -13.39 7.68 13.85
CA ILE A 251 -12.95 8.29 15.10
C ILE A 251 -13.16 9.79 14.91
N ASP A 252 -14.05 10.38 15.70
CA ASP A 252 -14.50 11.77 15.51
C ASP A 252 -13.34 12.77 15.49
N PHE A 253 -12.45 12.66 16.48
CA PHE A 253 -11.25 13.47 16.59
C PHE A 253 -10.14 12.70 17.30
N TRP A 254 -8.93 12.67 16.73
CA TRP A 254 -7.78 11.95 17.28
C TRP A 254 -6.62 12.91 17.56
N ILE A 255 -5.84 13.23 16.53
CA ILE A 255 -4.83 14.27 16.58
C ILE A 255 -4.85 15.03 15.27
N THR A 256 -4.49 16.31 15.30
CA THR A 256 -4.28 17.05 14.05
C THR A 256 -3.11 16.45 13.25
N HIS A 257 -3.34 16.19 11.97
CA HIS A 257 -2.29 15.75 11.04
C HIS A 257 -1.18 16.79 10.84
N LEU A 258 -1.46 18.06 11.19
CA LEU A 258 -0.51 19.17 11.18
C LEU A 258 0.35 19.23 12.44
N HIS A 259 0.22 18.26 13.35
CA HIS A 259 1.11 18.18 14.50
C HIS A 259 2.56 18.13 14.01
N SER A 260 3.38 19.04 14.54
CA SER A 260 4.75 19.18 14.11
C SER A 260 5.51 17.89 14.40
N PHE A 261 6.18 17.36 13.37
CA PHE A 261 7.05 16.19 13.41
C PHE A 261 6.37 14.82 13.50
N ARG A 262 6.71 13.97 12.52
CA ARG A 262 6.18 12.64 12.21
C ARG A 262 6.08 11.60 13.32
N SER A 263 6.79 11.74 14.44
CA SER A 263 6.71 10.75 15.53
C SER A 263 5.51 10.94 16.45
N GLY A 264 4.85 12.10 16.42
CA GLY A 264 3.69 12.42 17.26
C GLY A 264 3.88 12.22 18.76
N PRO A 265 2.82 12.43 19.55
CA PRO A 265 2.83 12.13 20.97
C PRO A 265 3.15 10.65 21.25
N ALA A 266 3.96 10.40 22.28
CA ALA A 266 4.39 9.05 22.65
C ALA A 266 3.23 8.17 23.15
N GLN A 267 2.12 8.78 23.60
CA GLN A 267 0.94 8.13 24.19
C GLN A 267 0.04 7.48 23.15
N LEU A 268 -0.08 8.02 21.92
CA LEU A 268 -1.08 7.56 20.95
C LEU A 268 -1.06 6.04 20.68
N PRO A 269 0.11 5.37 20.60
CA PRO A 269 0.15 3.91 20.43
C PRO A 269 -0.49 3.11 21.58
N ARG A 270 -0.60 3.68 22.80
CA ARG A 270 -1.19 3.03 23.99
C ARG A 270 -2.71 3.13 24.07
N LEU A 271 -3.36 3.77 23.10
CA LEU A 271 -4.82 3.94 23.09
C LEU A 271 -5.57 2.80 22.36
N LEU A 272 -4.86 1.73 21.98
CA LEU A 272 -5.44 0.55 21.34
C LEU A 272 -4.86 -0.72 21.96
N VAL A 273 -5.73 -1.57 22.46
CA VAL A 273 -5.41 -2.90 23.01
C VAL A 273 -6.39 -3.92 22.42
N SER A 274 -5.92 -5.13 22.13
CA SER A 274 -6.78 -6.22 21.66
C SER A 274 -6.42 -7.53 22.33
N VAL A 275 -7.39 -8.22 22.93
CA VAL A 275 -7.19 -9.50 23.64
C VAL A 275 -8.35 -10.42 23.32
N GLY A 276 -8.05 -11.61 22.78
CA GLY A 276 -9.05 -12.58 22.34
C GLY A 276 -10.00 -11.97 21.30
N ASP A 277 -11.30 -12.00 21.58
CA ASP A 277 -12.33 -11.43 20.71
C ASP A 277 -12.79 -10.02 21.12
N ARG A 278 -11.92 -9.24 21.79
CA ARG A 278 -12.22 -7.88 22.27
C ARG A 278 -11.15 -6.88 21.84
N VAL A 279 -11.61 -5.66 21.53
CA VAL A 279 -10.75 -4.50 21.27
C VAL A 279 -11.13 -3.39 22.24
N TYR A 280 -10.15 -2.83 22.93
CA TYR A 280 -10.29 -1.71 23.86
C TYR A 280 -9.62 -0.47 23.25
N VAL A 281 -10.38 0.61 23.10
CA VAL A 281 -9.96 1.79 22.35
C VAL A 281 -10.77 3.02 22.76
N THR A 282 -10.20 4.21 22.69
CA THR A 282 -10.97 5.46 22.73
C THR A 282 -11.46 5.81 21.32
N LEU A 283 -12.76 6.06 21.13
CA LEU A 283 -13.33 6.44 19.81
C LEU A 283 -13.31 7.95 19.57
N GLY A 284 -12.27 8.59 20.09
CA GLY A 284 -12.01 10.02 20.11
C GLY A 284 -10.95 10.30 21.18
N ILE A 285 -10.14 11.34 21.02
CA ILE A 285 -8.99 11.57 21.91
C ILE A 285 -9.39 11.76 23.38
N ASP A 286 -10.53 12.40 23.63
CA ASP A 286 -11.11 12.60 24.96
C ASP A 286 -12.28 11.65 25.27
N ALA A 287 -12.65 10.80 24.31
CA ALA A 287 -13.78 9.90 24.46
C ALA A 287 -13.48 8.82 25.52
N PRO A 288 -14.49 8.30 26.22
CA PRO A 288 -14.29 7.18 27.13
C PRO A 288 -13.83 5.94 26.36
N VAL A 289 -13.10 5.08 27.06
CA VAL A 289 -12.69 3.79 26.52
C VAL A 289 -13.92 2.95 26.17
N SER A 290 -13.87 2.30 25.02
CA SER A 290 -14.90 1.41 24.50
C SER A 290 -14.33 0.01 24.30
N MET A 291 -15.07 -1.00 24.75
CA MET A 291 -14.87 -2.40 24.39
C MET A 291 -15.72 -2.74 23.16
N LEU A 292 -15.07 -3.18 22.10
CA LEU A 292 -15.69 -3.57 20.84
C LEU A 292 -15.61 -5.08 20.64
N ASP A 293 -16.60 -5.63 19.95
CA ASP A 293 -16.53 -6.95 19.35
C ASP A 293 -15.48 -6.94 18.22
N ALA A 294 -14.45 -7.78 18.35
CA ALA A 294 -13.33 -7.82 17.40
C ALA A 294 -13.75 -8.14 15.96
N ALA A 295 -14.77 -8.97 15.76
CA ALA A 295 -15.19 -9.42 14.44
C ALA A 295 -16.10 -8.42 13.70
N THR A 296 -16.87 -7.62 14.44
CA THR A 296 -17.90 -6.75 13.89
C THR A 296 -17.67 -5.26 14.11
N GLY A 297 -16.81 -4.89 15.05
CA GLY A 297 -16.55 -3.51 15.47
C GLY A 297 -17.67 -2.91 16.33
N ARG A 298 -18.74 -3.68 16.62
CA ARG A 298 -19.85 -3.20 17.45
C ARG A 298 -19.38 -2.91 18.87
N THR A 299 -19.73 -1.74 19.41
CA THR A 299 -19.51 -1.45 20.83
C THR A 299 -20.33 -2.41 21.69
N ILE A 300 -19.65 -3.13 22.58
CA ILE A 300 -20.25 -4.01 23.58
C ILE A 300 -20.45 -3.24 24.89
N LEU A 301 -19.43 -2.47 25.29
CA LEU A 301 -19.40 -1.75 26.56
C LEU A 301 -18.61 -0.45 26.41
N THR A 302 -18.97 0.56 27.18
CA THR A 302 -18.20 1.80 27.36
C THR A 302 -17.90 1.96 28.84
N TYR A 303 -16.64 2.24 29.18
CA TYR A 303 -16.18 2.39 30.56
C TYR A 303 -16.45 3.81 31.02
N ALA A 304 -17.55 4.03 31.75
CA ALA A 304 -17.89 5.34 32.28
C ALA A 304 -16.80 5.84 33.25
N GLY A 305 -16.41 7.12 33.15
CA GLY A 305 -15.34 7.70 33.98
C GLY A 305 -13.92 7.50 33.42
N SER A 306 -13.79 6.92 32.22
CA SER A 306 -12.51 6.75 31.51
C SER A 306 -12.27 7.79 30.41
N GLU A 307 -13.01 8.89 30.41
CA GLU A 307 -12.78 10.02 29.51
C GLU A 307 -11.35 10.54 29.65
N LYS A 308 -10.79 11.05 28.55
CA LYS A 308 -9.41 11.56 28.48
C LYS A 308 -8.33 10.54 28.90
N THR A 309 -8.58 9.26 28.68
CA THR A 309 -7.56 8.23 28.84
C THR A 309 -6.39 8.48 27.89
N GLU A 310 -5.16 8.44 28.40
CA GLU A 310 -3.93 8.56 27.60
C GLU A 310 -3.17 7.24 27.43
N GLU A 311 -3.38 6.25 28.31
CA GLU A 311 -2.81 4.91 28.18
C GLU A 311 -3.83 3.84 28.59
N ILE A 312 -3.82 2.70 27.87
CA ILE A 312 -4.62 1.51 28.15
C ILE A 312 -3.69 0.29 28.19
N ILE A 313 -3.81 -0.53 29.25
CA ILE A 313 -3.30 -1.91 29.25
C ILE A 313 -4.35 -2.87 29.79
N TYR A 314 -4.38 -4.08 29.25
CA TYR A 314 -5.19 -5.20 29.75
C TYR A 314 -4.28 -6.16 30.51
N TYR A 315 -4.64 -6.50 31.75
CA TYR A 315 -3.88 -7.42 32.57
C TYR A 315 -4.80 -8.26 33.46
N ASP A 316 -4.75 -9.58 33.33
CA ASP A 316 -5.47 -10.53 34.19
C ASP A 316 -6.97 -10.21 34.41
N GLY A 317 -7.69 -9.93 33.31
CA GLY A 317 -9.12 -9.58 33.37
C GLY A 317 -9.42 -8.15 33.84
N MET A 318 -8.40 -7.33 34.07
CA MET A 318 -8.50 -5.92 34.39
C MET A 318 -8.11 -5.05 33.20
N LEU A 319 -8.79 -3.91 33.07
CA LEU A 319 -8.43 -2.84 32.17
C LEU A 319 -7.85 -1.70 33.02
N LEU A 320 -6.56 -1.47 32.89
CA LEU A 320 -5.85 -0.40 33.57
C LEU A 320 -5.71 0.78 32.62
N THR A 321 -6.05 1.98 33.11
CA THR A 321 -5.98 3.21 32.33
C THR A 321 -5.22 4.30 33.08
N VAL A 322 -4.48 5.13 32.37
CA VAL A 322 -4.06 6.45 32.88
C VAL A 322 -5.03 7.49 32.33
N ALA A 323 -5.79 8.14 33.21
CA ALA A 323 -6.59 9.30 32.84
C ALA A 323 -5.71 10.56 32.87
N GLY A 324 -5.82 11.41 31.84
CA GLY A 324 -5.06 12.65 31.65
C GLY A 324 -5.85 13.69 30.83
N ASP A 325 -5.17 14.47 29.99
CA ASP A 325 -5.81 15.39 29.01
C ASP A 325 -4.89 15.53 27.78
N LEU A 326 -5.06 14.65 26.78
CA LEU A 326 -4.24 14.65 25.56
C LEU A 326 -4.62 15.77 24.59
N ASP A 327 -5.83 16.32 24.68
CA ASP A 327 -6.28 17.41 23.80
C ASP A 327 -5.44 18.69 23.99
N ILE A 328 -4.77 18.84 25.14
CA ILE A 328 -3.79 19.92 25.34
C ILE A 328 -2.71 19.95 24.25
N MET A 329 -2.28 18.79 23.75
CA MET A 329 -1.29 18.68 22.69
C MET A 329 -1.86 19.17 21.35
N ASN A 330 -3.14 18.90 21.08
CA ASN A 330 -3.84 19.41 19.90
C ASN A 330 -3.95 20.94 19.91
N LYS A 331 -4.30 21.52 21.07
CA LYS A 331 -4.37 22.99 21.26
C LYS A 331 -3.01 23.68 21.09
N GLN A 332 -1.91 22.95 21.36
CA GLN A 332 -0.55 23.45 21.21
C GLN A 332 0.02 23.23 19.81
N ALA A 333 -0.39 22.20 19.09
CA ALA A 333 0.16 21.82 17.78
C ALA A 333 0.31 22.98 16.76
N PRO A 334 -0.68 23.88 16.59
CA PRO A 334 -0.55 25.02 15.66
C PRO A 334 0.53 26.04 16.04
N LYS A 335 1.03 26.01 17.29
CA LYS A 335 2.01 26.95 17.83
C LYS A 335 3.45 26.45 17.68
N ILE A 336 3.66 25.22 17.18
CA ILE A 336 4.97 24.57 17.09
C ILE A 336 5.40 24.52 15.61
N SER A 337 6.41 25.30 15.23
CA SER A 337 6.82 25.53 13.83
C SER A 337 8.18 24.88 13.46
N GLY A 338 8.37 23.62 13.87
CA GLY A 338 9.43 22.76 13.31
C GLY A 338 10.11 21.83 14.30
N TYR A 339 11.06 21.03 13.79
CA TYR A 339 11.82 20.01 14.53
C TYR A 339 12.53 20.53 15.79
N TRP A 340 12.87 21.82 15.84
CA TRP A 340 13.69 22.44 16.90
C TRP A 340 12.86 23.17 17.96
N GLU A 341 11.60 23.46 17.68
CA GLU A 341 10.67 24.07 18.64
C GLU A 341 9.94 22.99 19.49
N LEU A 342 10.32 21.72 19.32
CA LEU A 342 9.82 20.55 20.06
C LEU A 342 10.42 20.40 21.47
N THR A 343 11.33 21.29 21.88
CA THR A 343 11.85 21.33 23.24
C THR A 343 10.93 22.22 24.07
N VAL A 344 9.83 21.68 24.58
CA VAL A 344 9.18 22.26 25.74
C VAL A 344 9.90 21.76 26.98
N ASP A 345 10.15 22.64 27.94
CA ASP A 345 10.89 22.29 29.15
C ASP A 345 10.17 21.19 29.97
N ARG A 346 8.84 21.03 29.81
CA ARG A 346 7.99 19.96 30.39
C ARG A 346 6.70 19.73 29.58
N GLU A 347 6.12 18.52 29.68
CA GLU A 347 4.70 18.32 29.33
C GLU A 347 3.82 19.24 30.20
N PRO A 348 2.68 19.74 29.69
CA PRO A 348 1.74 20.50 30.50
C PRO A 348 1.29 19.71 31.73
N GLU A 349 1.35 20.33 32.91
CA GLU A 349 0.87 19.68 34.14
C GLU A 349 -0.65 19.57 34.09
N VAL A 350 -1.14 18.33 34.10
CA VAL A 350 -2.56 17.98 34.16
C VAL A 350 -2.74 16.97 35.29
N GLU A 351 -3.88 17.01 35.97
CA GLU A 351 -4.18 16.01 36.99
C GLU A 351 -4.33 14.64 36.31
N LYS A 352 -3.51 13.66 36.72
CA LYS A 352 -3.55 12.29 36.20
C LYS A 352 -3.94 11.30 37.29
N SER A 353 -4.52 10.18 36.88
CA SER A 353 -4.87 9.09 37.80
C SER A 353 -4.70 7.74 37.13
N VAL A 354 -4.32 6.72 37.91
CA VAL A 354 -4.32 5.32 37.47
C VAL A 354 -5.62 4.69 37.92
N VAL A 355 -6.35 4.09 37.00
CA VAL A 355 -7.68 3.53 37.26
C VAL A 355 -7.72 2.09 36.79
N ALA A 356 -8.30 1.21 37.59
CA ALA A 356 -8.55 -0.18 37.24
C ALA A 356 -10.04 -0.45 37.13
N TYR A 357 -10.43 -1.06 36.01
CA TYR A 357 -11.77 -1.57 35.78
C TYR A 357 -11.73 -3.08 35.61
N ARG A 358 -12.80 -3.77 36.01
CA ARG A 358 -13.03 -5.16 35.58
C ARG A 358 -13.33 -5.15 34.08
N ALA A 359 -12.44 -5.70 33.26
CA ALA A 359 -12.52 -5.57 31.81
C ALA A 359 -13.85 -6.09 31.25
N GLY A 360 -14.38 -7.22 31.73
CA GLY A 360 -15.62 -7.80 31.21
C GLY A 360 -16.91 -7.00 31.52
N THR A 361 -16.90 -6.11 32.52
CA THR A 361 -18.13 -5.47 33.04
C THR A 361 -18.06 -3.94 33.13
N GLY A 362 -16.86 -3.36 33.18
CA GLY A 362 -16.67 -1.93 33.40
C GLY A 362 -16.79 -1.50 34.86
N GLU A 363 -16.96 -2.44 35.80
CA GLU A 363 -16.93 -2.17 37.24
C GLU A 363 -15.60 -1.52 37.62
N LEU A 364 -15.66 -0.34 38.26
CA LEU A 364 -14.50 0.31 38.86
C LEU A 364 -13.99 -0.53 40.03
N LEU A 365 -12.75 -0.99 39.96
CA LEU A 365 -12.11 -1.78 41.02
C LEU A 365 -11.39 -0.86 42.02
N TRP A 366 -10.57 0.05 41.50
CA TRP A 366 -9.86 1.06 42.30
C TRP A 366 -9.42 2.23 41.42
N LYS A 367 -9.19 3.38 42.06
CA LYS A 367 -8.68 4.61 41.43
C LYS A 367 -7.62 5.21 42.34
N LYS A 368 -6.44 5.48 41.79
CA LYS A 368 -5.31 6.10 42.49
C LYS A 368 -5.12 7.54 42.01
N THR A 369 -5.20 8.48 42.94
CA THR A 369 -5.10 9.94 42.73
C THR A 369 -4.14 10.57 43.75
N GLY A 370 -3.65 11.78 43.48
CA GLY A 370 -2.83 12.56 44.43
C GLY A 370 -1.88 13.54 43.73
N ASP A 371 -1.39 14.53 44.48
CA ASP A 371 -0.57 15.64 43.95
C ASP A 371 0.71 15.18 43.23
N ASN A 372 1.31 14.07 43.67
CA ASN A 372 2.50 13.49 43.03
C ASN A 372 2.18 12.75 41.71
N LEU A 373 0.93 12.35 41.48
CA LEU A 373 0.53 11.59 40.30
C LEU A 373 0.19 12.46 39.09
N ALA A 374 0.08 13.78 39.25
CA ALA A 374 -0.11 14.74 38.15
C ALA A 374 1.01 14.71 37.09
N ARG A 375 2.09 13.96 37.35
CA ARG A 375 3.30 13.88 36.53
C ARG A 375 3.60 12.48 36.01
N ILE A 376 2.61 11.59 35.95
CA ILE A 376 2.80 10.25 35.35
C ILE A 376 3.39 10.40 33.94
N THR A 377 4.54 9.75 33.72
CA THR A 377 5.23 9.81 32.43
C THR A 377 4.59 8.88 31.41
N PRO A 378 4.53 9.29 30.13
CA PRO A 378 4.04 8.44 29.05
C PRO A 378 4.79 7.12 28.94
N LEU A 379 4.10 6.09 28.45
CA LEU A 379 4.57 4.73 28.19
C LEU A 379 5.04 3.94 29.42
N SER A 380 4.88 4.48 30.63
CA SER A 380 5.41 3.86 31.85
C SER A 380 4.47 2.84 32.51
N LEU A 381 3.17 2.84 32.16
CA LEU A 381 2.20 1.91 32.74
C LEU A 381 2.49 0.47 32.28
N THR A 382 2.81 -0.39 33.25
CA THR A 382 3.18 -1.79 33.04
C THR A 382 2.61 -2.65 34.17
N ALA A 383 2.24 -3.90 33.89
CA ALA A 383 1.74 -4.84 34.90
C ALA A 383 2.37 -6.22 34.77
N HIS A 384 2.79 -6.81 35.90
CA HIS A 384 3.42 -8.12 35.96
C HIS A 384 3.34 -8.73 37.37
N LYS A 385 3.19 -10.07 37.47
CA LYS A 385 3.08 -10.82 38.74
C LYS A 385 2.20 -10.16 39.82
N GLY A 386 1.00 -9.72 39.44
CA GLY A 386 0.02 -9.13 40.35
C GLY A 386 0.35 -7.71 40.82
N ARG A 387 1.30 -7.03 40.18
CA ARG A 387 1.73 -5.66 40.50
C ARG A 387 1.61 -4.75 39.29
N VAL A 388 1.38 -3.47 39.53
CA VAL A 388 1.32 -2.40 38.53
C VAL A 388 2.43 -1.40 38.80
N PHE A 389 3.11 -0.99 37.74
CA PHE A 389 4.25 -0.07 37.77
C PHE A 389 3.96 1.16 36.91
N PHE A 390 4.40 2.32 37.36
CA PHE A 390 4.36 3.58 36.62
C PHE A 390 5.38 4.57 37.20
N LEU A 391 5.72 5.62 36.44
CA LEU A 391 6.72 6.62 36.80
C LEU A 391 6.09 8.01 36.92
N ASP A 392 6.45 8.81 37.94
CA ASP A 392 5.88 10.16 38.19
C ASP A 392 6.91 11.32 38.06
N ASN A 393 7.85 11.18 37.12
CA ASN A 393 9.07 11.99 36.92
C ASN A 393 10.17 11.83 37.99
N GLU A 394 9.83 11.47 39.22
CA GLU A 394 10.80 11.39 40.31
C GLU A 394 10.98 9.97 40.85
N ARG A 395 9.94 9.15 40.76
CA ARG A 395 9.89 7.83 41.39
C ARG A 395 9.25 6.79 40.48
N LEU A 396 9.70 5.55 40.66
CA LEU A 396 9.03 4.35 40.20
C LEU A 396 8.09 3.87 41.29
N HIS A 397 6.82 3.75 40.95
CA HIS A 397 5.78 3.27 41.83
C HIS A 397 5.53 1.79 41.56
N CYS A 398 5.30 1.02 42.63
CA CYS A 398 4.78 -0.33 42.55
C CYS A 398 3.54 -0.43 43.44
N VAL A 399 2.40 -0.72 42.83
CA VAL A 399 1.12 -0.88 43.53
C VAL A 399 0.55 -2.28 43.31
N SER A 400 -0.31 -2.70 44.23
CA SER A 400 -1.11 -3.92 44.07
C SER A 400 -2.02 -3.81 42.86
N SER A 401 -1.95 -4.76 41.93
CA SER A 401 -2.87 -4.77 40.78
C SER A 401 -4.34 -4.93 41.18
N LYS A 402 -4.60 -5.58 42.32
CA LYS A 402 -5.96 -5.87 42.80
C LYS A 402 -6.60 -4.72 43.57
N THR A 403 -5.80 -3.93 44.29
CA THR A 403 -6.33 -2.93 45.23
C THR A 403 -5.83 -1.51 44.96
N GLY A 404 -4.74 -1.33 44.21
CA GLY A 404 -4.11 -0.02 43.99
C GLY A 404 -3.28 0.48 45.19
N ASP A 405 -3.16 -0.32 46.25
CA ASP A 405 -2.38 0.00 47.44
C ASP A 405 -0.89 0.05 47.12
N ASP A 406 -0.18 1.01 47.71
CA ASP A 406 1.27 1.14 47.58
C ASP A 406 1.97 -0.06 48.22
N LEU A 407 2.86 -0.69 47.44
CA LEU A 407 3.73 -1.77 47.93
C LEU A 407 5.12 -1.25 48.22
N TRP A 408 5.68 -0.47 47.29
CA TRP A 408 6.94 0.25 47.45
C TRP A 408 7.06 1.34 46.38
N GLU A 409 7.97 2.28 46.62
CA GLU A 409 8.43 3.27 45.64
C GLU A 409 9.96 3.33 45.63
N ALA A 410 10.54 3.61 44.47
CA ALA A 410 11.99 3.70 44.31
C ALA A 410 12.39 5.01 43.60
N PRO A 411 13.48 5.69 44.01
CA PRO A 411 13.94 6.91 43.34
C PRO A 411 14.29 6.66 41.87
N MET A 412 13.62 7.38 40.98
CA MET A 412 13.81 7.33 39.53
C MET A 412 13.77 8.73 38.90
N PRO A 413 14.68 9.65 39.28
CA PRO A 413 14.64 11.01 38.76
C PRO A 413 14.87 11.03 37.25
N THR A 414 13.88 11.51 36.51
CA THR A 414 13.95 11.77 35.07
C THR A 414 14.35 13.23 34.82
N LYS A 415 15.57 13.63 35.23
CA LYS A 415 16.10 14.97 34.93
C LYS A 415 16.43 15.06 33.43
N GLY A 416 15.72 15.82 32.61
CA GLY A 416 16.13 16.04 31.21
C GLY A 416 15.10 16.72 30.31
N LEU A 417 15.59 17.21 29.18
CA LEU A 417 14.85 17.83 28.07
C LEU A 417 13.80 16.84 27.54
N PHE A 418 12.51 17.08 27.79
CA PHE A 418 11.43 16.30 27.18
C PHE A 418 11.26 16.77 25.74
N LEU A 419 11.81 16.00 24.80
CA LEU A 419 11.33 16.10 23.43
C LEU A 419 9.91 15.56 23.42
N ASN A 420 8.96 16.24 22.75
CA ASN A 420 7.56 15.80 22.61
C ASN A 420 7.36 14.33 22.15
N ASN A 421 8.40 13.67 21.64
CA ASN A 421 8.36 12.31 21.13
C ASN A 421 9.26 11.33 21.92
N TYR A 422 9.76 11.73 23.10
CA TYR A 422 10.54 10.89 24.00
C TYR A 422 9.70 10.46 25.21
N ALA A 423 9.87 9.20 25.62
CA ALA A 423 9.29 8.65 26.83
C ALA A 423 10.23 7.59 27.44
N PRO A 424 10.23 7.42 28.78
CA PRO A 424 10.93 6.31 29.42
C PRO A 424 10.33 4.97 28.97
N THR A 425 11.08 3.89 29.15
CA THR A 425 10.54 2.52 29.00
C THR A 425 10.61 1.80 30.32
N VAL A 426 9.49 1.20 30.73
CA VAL A 426 9.41 0.29 31.86
C VAL A 426 9.12 -1.11 31.34
N VAL A 427 9.98 -2.07 31.68
CA VAL A 427 9.80 -3.49 31.36
C VAL A 427 9.83 -4.28 32.65
N ALA A 428 8.78 -5.06 32.91
CA ALA A 428 8.73 -5.97 34.05
C ALA A 428 8.83 -7.41 33.54
N HIS A 429 9.82 -8.16 34.01
CA HIS A 429 10.03 -9.53 33.57
C HIS A 429 10.60 -10.35 34.71
N ASP A 430 10.13 -11.59 34.83
CA ASP A 430 10.46 -12.46 35.97
C ASP A 430 10.24 -11.75 37.33
N TYR A 431 11.26 -11.57 38.16
CA TYR A 431 11.17 -10.89 39.46
C TYR A 431 11.85 -9.51 39.46
N VAL A 432 12.04 -8.92 38.28
CA VAL A 432 12.71 -7.61 38.13
C VAL A 432 11.89 -6.64 37.28
N VAL A 433 11.99 -5.37 37.63
CA VAL A 433 11.45 -4.26 36.83
C VAL A 433 12.59 -3.34 36.44
N MET A 434 12.71 -3.09 35.14
CA MET A 434 13.76 -2.27 34.57
C MET A 434 13.18 -1.00 33.97
N CYS A 435 13.87 0.10 34.21
CA CYS A 435 13.48 1.41 33.74
C CYS A 435 14.62 2.04 32.92
N LEU A 436 14.36 2.25 31.63
CA LEU A 436 15.23 2.98 30.72
C LEU A 436 14.79 4.42 30.60
N THR A 437 15.60 5.33 31.12
CA THR A 437 15.50 6.78 30.89
C THR A 437 16.56 7.22 29.88
N TRP A 438 16.56 8.49 29.50
CA TRP A 438 17.37 9.01 28.39
C TRP A 438 18.88 8.79 28.59
N ASN A 439 19.33 8.67 29.84
CA ASN A 439 20.74 8.48 30.20
C ASN A 439 21.01 7.36 31.20
N ARG A 440 20.00 6.65 31.72
CA ARG A 440 20.17 5.58 32.71
C ARG A 440 19.28 4.38 32.40
N LEU A 441 19.82 3.19 32.63
CA LEU A 441 19.08 1.94 32.71
C LEU A 441 19.24 1.42 34.13
N ARG A 442 18.14 1.24 34.85
CA ARG A 442 18.15 0.73 36.23
C ARG A 442 17.28 -0.52 36.33
N SER A 443 17.71 -1.47 37.15
CA SER A 443 16.92 -2.65 37.51
C SER A 443 16.59 -2.63 39.00
N PHE A 444 15.37 -3.02 39.32
CA PHE A 444 14.85 -3.12 40.69
C PHE A 444 14.21 -4.49 40.91
N SER A 445 14.36 -4.99 42.13
CA SER A 445 13.67 -6.18 42.61
C SER A 445 12.17 -5.89 42.69
N ILE A 446 11.35 -6.70 42.00
CA ILE A 446 9.88 -6.59 42.10
C ILE A 446 9.40 -6.84 43.54
N PRO A 447 9.88 -7.85 44.28
CA PRO A 447 9.43 -8.10 45.65
C PRO A 447 9.43 -6.89 46.58
N ASP A 448 10.53 -6.13 46.62
CA ASP A 448 10.81 -5.13 47.67
C ASP A 448 11.26 -3.74 47.15
N GLY A 449 11.41 -3.55 45.84
CA GLY A 449 11.81 -2.27 45.25
C GLY A 449 13.28 -1.94 45.40
N SER A 450 14.11 -2.86 45.91
CA SER A 450 15.54 -2.62 46.05
C SER A 450 16.22 -2.50 44.68
N LYS A 451 17.09 -1.50 44.52
CA LYS A 451 17.87 -1.32 43.27
C LYS A 451 18.93 -2.42 43.18
N LEU A 452 18.86 -3.22 42.12
CA LEU A 452 19.80 -4.30 41.86
C LEU A 452 21.08 -3.78 41.22
N TRP A 453 20.95 -2.99 40.15
CA TRP A 453 22.08 -2.43 39.41
C TRP A 453 21.67 -1.22 38.56
N GLU A 454 22.68 -0.50 38.05
CA GLU A 454 22.51 0.67 37.18
C GLU A 454 23.58 0.69 36.08
N HIS A 455 23.16 0.94 34.85
CA HIS A 455 24.01 1.22 33.70
C HIS A 455 23.71 2.60 33.09
N LYS A 456 24.60 3.05 32.20
CA LYS A 456 24.27 4.15 31.28
C LYS A 456 23.09 3.73 30.40
N GLY A 457 22.21 4.67 30.10
CA GLY A 457 21.03 4.46 29.25
C GLY A 457 21.26 4.92 27.82
N SER A 458 20.20 4.82 27.02
CA SER A 458 20.11 5.37 25.67
C SER A 458 18.67 5.74 25.35
N MET A 459 18.48 6.66 24.41
CA MET A 459 17.16 7.06 23.90
C MET A 459 16.98 6.56 22.47
N GLY A 460 15.73 6.52 21.97
CA GLY A 460 15.45 6.16 20.58
C GLY A 460 15.63 7.35 19.64
N PHE A 461 15.62 7.10 18.32
CA PHE A 461 15.82 8.16 17.34
C PHE A 461 14.52 8.91 17.11
N ALA A 462 14.31 9.99 17.86
CA ALA A 462 13.03 10.68 17.89
C ALA A 462 11.87 9.69 18.14
N SER A 463 12.12 8.77 19.06
CA SER A 463 11.23 7.71 19.54
C SER A 463 11.64 7.38 20.99
N PRO A 464 10.81 6.66 21.76
CA PRO A 464 11.19 6.09 23.04
C PRO A 464 12.44 5.19 22.93
N GLY A 465 13.20 5.06 24.03
CA GLY A 465 14.39 4.21 24.09
C GLY A 465 14.08 2.72 23.94
N ASP A 466 14.99 1.97 23.33
CA ASP A 466 14.82 0.52 23.13
C ASP A 466 15.32 -0.25 24.35
N LEU A 467 14.44 -1.07 24.94
CA LEU A 467 14.75 -2.04 25.99
C LEU A 467 13.97 -3.33 25.68
N PHE A 468 14.69 -4.44 25.57
CA PHE A 468 14.16 -5.78 25.30
C PHE A 468 14.71 -6.76 26.33
N VAL A 469 13.87 -7.66 26.83
CA VAL A 469 14.28 -8.75 27.71
C VAL A 469 14.10 -10.06 26.98
N ILE A 470 15.22 -10.75 26.74
CA ILE A 470 15.29 -12.00 25.97
C ILE A 470 16.29 -12.91 26.70
N ASP A 471 15.88 -14.13 27.03
CA ASP A 471 16.70 -15.14 27.71
C ASP A 471 17.40 -14.63 28.98
N GLY A 472 16.70 -13.84 29.79
CA GLY A 472 17.24 -13.27 31.03
C GLY A 472 18.27 -12.14 30.81
N LEU A 473 18.41 -11.65 29.57
CA LEU A 473 19.29 -10.53 29.23
C LEU A 473 18.48 -9.31 28.77
N ALA A 474 18.84 -8.14 29.30
CA ALA A 474 18.39 -6.84 28.84
C ALA A 474 19.26 -6.34 27.67
N TRP A 475 18.60 -5.99 26.57
CA TRP A 475 19.21 -5.48 25.35
C TRP A 475 18.74 -4.07 25.07
N THR A 476 19.66 -3.21 24.62
CA THR A 476 19.33 -1.88 24.09
C THR A 476 20.10 -1.62 22.81
N ILE A 477 19.55 -0.80 21.91
CA ILE A 477 20.20 -0.44 20.65
C ILE A 477 20.63 1.03 20.71
N PRO A 478 21.94 1.33 20.84
CA PRO A 478 22.38 2.70 21.01
C PRO A 478 22.28 3.52 19.72
N LEU A 479 21.98 4.82 19.87
CA LEU A 479 21.95 5.77 18.76
C LEU A 479 23.32 6.04 18.14
N THR A 480 23.31 6.46 16.88
CA THR A 480 24.48 7.07 16.24
C THR A 480 24.44 8.58 16.33
N SER A 481 25.56 9.16 16.76
CA SER A 481 25.79 10.58 17.00
C SER A 481 25.66 11.55 15.80
N ALA A 482 25.43 11.08 14.57
CA ALA A 482 25.65 11.90 13.37
C ALA A 482 24.69 13.11 13.18
N ILE A 483 23.46 13.06 13.68
CA ILE A 483 22.47 14.15 13.46
C ILE A 483 22.40 15.11 14.66
N TRP A 484 22.86 14.68 15.83
CA TRP A 484 22.72 15.43 17.08
C TRP A 484 23.99 16.21 17.46
N ASN A 485 25.12 15.92 16.82
CA ASN A 485 26.44 16.49 17.14
C ASN A 485 26.70 17.93 16.66
N GLY A 486 25.66 18.73 16.40
CA GLY A 486 25.79 20.08 15.84
C GLY A 486 25.01 21.12 16.63
N SER A 487 25.00 21.02 17.97
CA SER A 487 24.16 21.91 18.76
C SER A 487 24.64 23.36 18.67
N LYS A 488 23.84 24.26 18.08
CA LYS A 488 24.06 25.70 18.19
C LYS A 488 23.18 26.20 19.33
N LEU A 489 23.67 27.16 20.10
CA LEU A 489 22.88 27.84 21.12
C LEU A 489 22.50 29.23 20.59
N ASP A 490 21.35 29.77 20.97
CA ASP A 490 21.09 31.20 20.83
C ASP A 490 21.85 31.99 21.91
N ASN A 491 21.66 33.30 21.91
CA ASN A 491 22.27 34.23 22.86
C ASN A 491 21.78 34.02 24.31
N GLU A 492 20.72 33.23 24.52
CA GLU A 492 20.17 32.86 25.83
C GLU A 492 20.65 31.47 26.29
N GLY A 493 21.48 30.80 25.49
CA GLY A 493 21.98 29.46 25.79
C GLY A 493 21.01 28.34 25.47
N LYS A 494 19.91 28.60 24.74
CA LYS A 494 18.96 27.58 24.29
C LYS A 494 19.41 26.94 22.97
N PRO A 495 19.32 25.61 22.82
CA PRO A 495 19.63 24.95 21.55
C PRO A 495 18.76 25.46 20.39
N THR A 496 19.38 26.06 19.37
CA THR A 496 18.75 26.53 18.12
C THR A 496 18.83 25.49 16.99
N THR A 497 19.80 24.60 17.05
CA THR A 497 19.89 23.39 16.22
C THR A 497 20.52 22.28 17.05
N GLY A 498 20.28 21.00 16.75
CA GLY A 498 20.87 19.84 17.43
C GLY A 498 20.45 19.66 18.89
N ILE A 499 20.62 18.45 19.44
CA ILE A 499 20.53 18.21 20.88
C ILE A 499 21.94 17.88 21.34
N PRO A 500 22.55 18.65 22.27
CA PRO A 500 23.87 18.35 22.78
C PRO A 500 23.82 17.03 23.56
N ILE A 501 24.19 15.91 22.92
CA ILE A 501 24.32 14.62 23.60
C ILE A 501 25.80 14.19 23.55
N PRO A 502 26.51 14.18 24.70
CA PRO A 502 27.88 13.67 24.76
C PRO A 502 27.95 12.18 24.40
N LYS A 503 28.88 11.79 23.55
CA LYS A 503 28.98 10.39 23.04
C LYS A 503 29.31 9.40 24.16
N GLU A 504 30.05 9.86 25.15
CA GLU A 504 30.47 9.17 26.36
C GLU A 504 29.31 8.79 27.30
N ASN A 505 28.09 9.29 27.04
CA ASN A 505 26.92 9.04 27.89
C ASN A 505 26.09 7.81 27.52
N PHE A 506 26.40 7.11 26.42
CA PHE A 506 25.63 5.95 25.98
C PHE A 506 26.25 4.61 26.41
N MET A 507 25.39 3.62 26.68
CA MET A 507 25.77 2.22 26.90
C MET A 507 26.53 1.64 25.69
N GLY A 508 27.28 0.55 25.90
CA GLY A 508 27.95 -0.12 24.79
C GLY A 508 29.14 0.65 24.23
N ASN A 509 30.08 1.05 25.11
CA ASN A 509 31.31 1.75 24.70
C ASN A 509 31.04 3.03 23.85
N GLY A 510 30.14 3.89 24.35
CA GLY A 510 29.72 5.11 23.64
C GLY A 510 28.86 4.83 22.40
N GLY A 511 28.05 3.77 22.44
CA GLY A 511 27.17 3.33 21.36
C GLY A 511 27.84 2.61 20.18
N LYS A 512 29.04 2.06 20.41
CA LYS A 512 29.77 1.24 19.43
C LYS A 512 29.41 -0.24 19.52
N GLU A 513 28.91 -0.68 20.66
CA GLU A 513 28.56 -2.05 20.97
C GLU A 513 27.09 -2.17 21.37
N ILE A 514 26.50 -3.34 21.11
CA ILE A 514 25.19 -3.75 21.63
C ILE A 514 25.48 -4.75 22.74
N TRP A 515 25.03 -4.47 23.97
CA TRP A 515 25.23 -5.34 25.13
C TRP A 515 23.95 -6.11 25.47
N GLY A 516 24.13 -7.38 25.84
CA GLY A 516 23.15 -8.19 26.56
C GLY A 516 23.57 -8.28 28.01
N VAL A 517 22.81 -7.61 28.88
CA VAL A 517 23.12 -7.45 30.31
C VAL A 517 22.21 -8.35 31.13
N ASP A 518 22.77 -9.15 32.03
CA ASP A 518 21.99 -9.99 32.93
C ASP A 518 21.03 -9.16 33.78
N ILE A 519 19.74 -9.52 33.77
CA ILE A 519 18.69 -8.70 34.36
C ILE A 519 18.75 -8.62 35.89
N HIS A 520 19.44 -9.58 36.54
CA HIS A 520 19.54 -9.66 38.01
C HIS A 520 20.84 -9.04 38.53
N THR A 521 21.96 -9.25 37.84
CA THR A 521 23.31 -8.88 38.31
C THR A 521 23.87 -7.62 37.65
N GLY A 522 23.38 -7.27 36.46
CA GLY A 522 23.94 -6.16 35.67
C GLY A 522 25.24 -6.52 34.96
N GLU A 523 25.67 -7.77 34.97
CA GLU A 523 26.87 -8.21 34.25
C GLU A 523 26.62 -8.26 32.74
N VAL A 524 27.56 -7.75 31.95
CA VAL A 524 27.51 -7.90 30.48
C VAL A 524 27.85 -9.34 30.13
N LYS A 525 26.87 -10.11 29.67
CA LYS A 525 27.05 -11.52 29.29
C LYS A 525 27.34 -11.69 27.81
N ARG A 526 26.92 -10.73 26.98
CA ARG A 526 27.09 -10.80 25.53
C ARG A 526 27.26 -9.43 24.90
N THR A 527 28.03 -9.38 23.81
CA THR A 527 28.32 -8.14 23.10
C THR A 527 28.34 -8.38 21.59
N PHE A 528 27.77 -7.45 20.83
CA PHE A 528 27.96 -7.33 19.39
C PHE A 528 28.61 -6.01 19.03
N THR A 529 29.55 -6.02 18.09
CA THR A 529 30.03 -4.79 17.46
C THR A 529 28.93 -4.22 16.57
N ARG A 530 28.46 -3.00 16.85
CA ARG A 530 27.34 -2.39 16.13
C ARG A 530 27.61 -2.24 14.63
N ALA A 531 28.85 -1.96 14.25
CA ALA A 531 29.23 -1.78 12.85
C ALA A 531 29.18 -3.09 12.03
N ASP A 532 29.26 -4.24 12.70
CA ASP A 532 29.25 -5.55 12.06
C ASP A 532 27.82 -6.02 11.77
N VAL A 533 26.86 -5.61 12.61
CA VAL A 533 25.47 -6.04 12.53
C VAL A 533 24.50 -4.97 12.02
N LEU A 534 24.87 -3.68 12.07
CA LEU A 534 24.05 -2.58 11.55
C LEU A 534 24.80 -1.74 10.50
N PRO A 535 24.15 -1.44 9.37
CA PRO A 535 24.81 -0.75 8.26
C PRO A 535 25.15 0.71 8.56
N GLY A 536 26.29 1.16 8.02
CA GLY A 536 26.71 2.55 8.03
C GLY A 536 25.97 3.46 7.02
N GLY A 537 26.18 4.78 7.15
CA GLY A 537 25.82 5.76 6.10
C GLY A 537 24.36 6.25 6.06
N HIS A 538 23.51 5.86 7.01
CA HIS A 538 22.16 6.41 7.19
C HIS A 538 21.82 6.49 8.69
N HIS A 539 20.91 7.36 9.13
CA HIS A 539 20.44 7.44 10.53
C HIS A 539 19.29 6.46 10.82
N HIS A 540 19.05 6.13 12.09
CA HIS A 540 17.88 5.34 12.53
C HIS A 540 16.56 6.01 12.13
N ARG A 541 15.49 5.23 11.95
CA ARG A 541 14.15 5.73 11.63
C ARG A 541 13.42 6.18 12.89
N CYS A 542 12.37 6.96 12.68
CA CYS A 542 11.57 7.60 13.72
C CYS A 542 10.51 6.66 14.30
N TYR A 543 10.91 5.45 14.67
CA TYR A 543 10.08 4.47 15.37
C TYR A 543 10.96 3.54 16.20
N ARG A 544 10.36 2.95 17.24
CA ARG A 544 11.03 2.03 18.17
C ARG A 544 11.38 0.70 17.51
N ASN A 545 12.55 0.15 17.79
CA ASN A 545 12.89 -1.19 17.33
C ASN A 545 11.97 -2.24 18.00
N LYS A 546 11.86 -3.42 17.39
CA LYS A 546 11.05 -4.54 17.90
C LYS A 546 11.93 -5.77 18.00
N ALA A 547 11.46 -6.82 18.65
CA ALA A 547 12.20 -8.07 18.72
C ALA A 547 11.28 -9.31 18.71
N THR A 548 11.92 -10.44 18.46
CA THR A 548 11.44 -11.79 18.76
C THR A 548 12.42 -12.42 19.74
N GLU A 549 12.17 -13.63 20.23
CA GLU A 549 13.15 -14.37 21.05
C GLU A 549 14.51 -14.54 20.34
N ARG A 550 14.50 -14.64 19.00
CA ARG A 550 15.73 -14.85 18.22
C ARG A 550 16.34 -13.58 17.62
N TYR A 551 15.53 -12.60 17.24
CA TYR A 551 16.00 -11.46 16.45
C TYR A 551 15.71 -10.12 17.11
N LEU A 552 16.72 -9.25 17.18
CA LEU A 552 16.49 -7.80 17.30
C LEU A 552 16.18 -7.25 15.90
N ILE A 553 15.00 -6.65 15.74
CA ILE A 553 14.50 -6.12 14.46
C ILE A 553 14.65 -4.60 14.49
N CYS A 554 15.71 -4.15 13.83
CA CYS A 554 16.20 -2.79 13.84
C CYS A 554 15.66 -1.96 12.68
N SER A 555 15.68 -0.64 12.87
CA SER A 555 15.08 0.38 12.00
C SER A 555 16.10 1.35 11.43
N ARG A 556 17.26 0.87 10.98
CA ARG A 556 18.35 1.73 10.49
C ARG A 556 18.04 2.33 9.13
N ARG A 557 18.15 1.55 8.06
CA ARG A 557 17.85 2.02 6.70
C ARG A 557 16.58 1.39 6.16
N GLY A 558 16.38 0.10 6.43
CA GLY A 558 15.17 -0.67 6.17
C GLY A 558 14.79 -1.49 7.40
N LEU A 559 14.76 -2.82 7.29
CA LEU A 559 14.64 -3.74 8.42
C LEU A 559 15.90 -4.60 8.55
N GLU A 560 16.64 -4.39 9.62
CA GLU A 560 17.84 -5.17 9.92
C GLU A 560 17.54 -6.19 11.03
N TYR A 561 17.86 -7.46 10.78
CA TYR A 561 17.70 -8.55 11.71
C TYR A 561 19.06 -8.86 12.32
N VAL A 562 19.21 -8.63 13.62
CA VAL A 562 20.38 -9.07 14.39
C VAL A 562 20.05 -10.42 15.01
N ASP A 563 20.74 -11.48 14.58
CA ASP A 563 20.52 -12.85 15.05
C ASP A 563 21.17 -13.03 16.42
N LEU A 564 20.35 -13.37 17.42
CA LEU A 564 20.79 -13.65 18.78
C LEU A 564 21.17 -15.13 18.94
N GLU A 565 20.92 -16.03 18.00
CA GLU A 565 21.31 -17.45 18.16
C GLU A 565 22.49 -17.85 17.29
N GLY A 566 22.80 -17.07 16.24
CA GLY A 566 23.91 -17.32 15.33
C GLY A 566 24.41 -16.04 14.66
N ASP A 567 25.01 -16.19 13.48
CA ASP A 567 25.66 -15.08 12.75
C ASP A 567 24.90 -14.63 11.48
N ASN A 568 23.64 -15.04 11.34
CA ASN A 568 22.83 -14.77 10.13
C ASN A 568 22.16 -13.38 10.17
N ASN A 569 22.96 -12.34 10.36
CA ASN A 569 22.51 -10.96 10.36
C ASN A 569 22.13 -10.53 8.93
N ILE A 570 20.91 -10.00 8.75
CA ILE A 570 20.39 -9.64 7.42
C ILE A 570 19.89 -8.20 7.39
N ASN A 571 20.27 -7.47 6.34
CA ASN A 571 19.87 -6.08 6.12
C ASN A 571 18.88 -5.97 4.96
N ASN A 572 17.58 -5.87 5.25
CA ASN A 572 16.56 -5.72 4.22
C ASN A 572 16.36 -4.26 3.85
N TRP A 573 16.99 -3.81 2.75
CA TRP A 573 16.93 -2.42 2.28
C TRP A 573 15.61 -2.03 1.58
N TRP A 574 14.75 -3.02 1.34
CA TRP A 574 13.59 -2.95 0.45
C TRP A 574 12.24 -2.94 1.19
N VAL A 575 12.26 -3.02 2.52
CA VAL A 575 11.10 -2.91 3.43
C VAL A 575 11.40 -1.99 4.61
N ARG A 576 10.35 -1.42 5.22
CA ARG A 576 10.45 -0.57 6.43
C ARG A 576 9.09 -0.37 7.09
N GLY A 577 9.10 0.00 8.37
CA GLY A 577 7.91 0.44 9.09
C GLY A 577 7.51 1.90 8.86
N VAL A 578 6.31 2.25 9.33
CA VAL A 578 5.78 3.62 9.40
C VAL A 578 6.44 4.40 10.55
N CYS A 579 6.53 5.73 10.45
CA CYS A 579 7.00 6.55 11.57
C CYS A 579 6.07 6.40 12.79
N GLN A 580 6.56 6.74 13.99
CA GLN A 580 5.92 6.51 15.29
C GLN A 580 5.81 5.02 15.65
N TYR A 581 4.98 4.25 14.93
CA TYR A 581 4.67 2.86 15.29
C TYR A 581 5.74 1.85 14.85
N GLY A 582 6.19 1.92 13.59
CA GLY A 582 7.15 0.97 13.03
C GLY A 582 6.52 -0.26 12.37
N VAL A 583 6.87 -1.44 12.89
CA VAL A 583 6.45 -2.77 12.39
C VAL A 583 5.90 -3.62 13.53
N MET A 584 5.24 -4.72 13.21
CA MET A 584 4.70 -5.66 14.22
C MET A 584 5.03 -7.11 13.82
N PRO A 585 5.90 -7.81 14.58
CA PRO A 585 6.20 -9.23 14.36
C PRO A 585 5.24 -10.12 15.18
N CYS A 586 4.32 -10.85 14.54
CA CYS A 586 3.47 -11.84 15.21
C CYS A 586 2.75 -12.75 14.17
N ASN A 587 2.08 -13.80 14.62
CA ASN A 587 1.37 -14.78 13.79
C ASN A 587 2.25 -15.50 12.75
N GLY A 588 3.56 -15.60 12.99
CA GLY A 588 4.57 -16.06 12.05
C GLY A 588 4.84 -15.10 10.88
N LEU A 589 4.36 -13.86 10.98
CA LEU A 589 4.40 -12.86 9.91
C LEU A 589 5.04 -11.55 10.39
N MET A 590 5.63 -10.82 9.44
CA MET A 590 6.07 -9.45 9.63
C MET A 590 5.06 -8.48 9.00
N TYR A 591 4.37 -7.69 9.83
CA TYR A 591 3.41 -6.68 9.38
C TYR A 591 4.10 -5.33 9.15
N LEU A 592 3.93 -4.79 7.95
CA LEU A 592 4.54 -3.55 7.45
C LEU A 592 3.46 -2.55 7.04
N PRO A 593 3.10 -1.61 7.93
CA PRO A 593 2.09 -0.61 7.64
C PRO A 593 2.53 0.32 6.49
N PRO A 594 1.58 0.90 5.73
CA PRO A 594 1.90 1.84 4.67
C PRO A 594 2.56 3.09 5.26
N HIS A 595 3.41 3.74 4.47
CA HIS A 595 4.21 4.86 4.97
C HIS A 595 4.35 6.01 3.96
N PRO A 596 4.68 7.24 4.41
CA PRO A 596 4.84 8.41 3.53
C PRO A 596 6.12 8.36 2.69
N CYS A 597 7.13 7.68 3.24
CA CYS A 597 8.51 7.86 2.83
C CYS A 597 8.74 7.51 1.35
N GLN A 598 9.32 8.45 0.60
CA GLN A 598 9.63 8.32 -0.83
C GLN A 598 11.07 7.81 -1.10
N CYS A 599 11.83 7.39 -0.09
CA CYS A 599 13.18 6.87 -0.30
C CYS A 599 13.15 5.45 -0.93
N PHE A 600 14.09 5.13 -1.81
CA PHE A 600 14.27 3.79 -2.42
C PHE A 600 13.12 3.30 -3.30
N ASN A 601 12.46 4.20 -4.05
CA ASN A 601 11.31 3.85 -4.90
C ASN A 601 11.60 2.76 -5.95
N ASP A 602 12.87 2.58 -6.30
CA ASP A 602 13.33 1.61 -7.28
C ASP A 602 13.31 0.16 -6.78
N ILE A 603 13.35 -0.06 -5.45
CA ILE A 603 13.49 -1.40 -4.85
C ILE A 603 12.46 -1.70 -3.76
N LYS A 604 11.70 -0.69 -3.30
CA LYS A 604 10.80 -0.79 -2.15
C LYS A 604 9.34 -0.63 -2.59
N PHE A 605 8.59 -1.70 -2.49
CA PHE A 605 7.15 -1.76 -2.79
C PHE A 605 6.30 -0.98 -1.75
N ASP A 606 5.06 -0.67 -2.13
CA ASP A 606 4.10 0.22 -1.46
C ASP A 606 2.83 -0.54 -1.03
N GLY A 607 2.09 -0.06 -0.04
CA GLY A 607 0.94 -0.75 0.56
C GLY A 607 1.14 -1.16 2.02
N PHE A 608 0.09 -1.74 2.61
CA PHE A 608 0.16 -2.49 3.87
C PHE A 608 0.44 -3.96 3.53
N HIS A 609 1.55 -4.51 4.00
CA HIS A 609 1.92 -5.91 3.72
C HIS A 609 2.03 -6.75 4.98
N ALA A 610 1.69 -8.02 4.85
CA ALA A 610 2.24 -9.08 5.68
C ALA A 610 3.22 -9.91 4.85
N LEU A 611 4.39 -10.20 5.42
CA LEU A 611 5.42 -11.00 4.79
C LEU A 611 5.77 -12.22 5.63
N ALA A 612 6.00 -13.36 4.98
CA ALA A 612 6.41 -14.59 5.61
C ALA A 612 7.89 -14.90 5.30
N ALA A 613 8.58 -15.55 6.23
CA ALA A 613 9.98 -15.95 6.07
C ALA A 613 10.15 -17.22 5.21
N SER A 614 9.13 -18.09 5.21
CA SER A 614 9.12 -19.33 4.45
C SER A 614 7.71 -19.66 3.95
N THR A 615 7.64 -20.58 2.99
CA THR A 615 6.40 -21.20 2.53
C THR A 615 6.63 -22.69 2.37
N SER A 616 5.56 -23.47 2.43
CA SER A 616 5.61 -24.89 2.12
C SER A 616 6.15 -25.12 0.70
N LYS A 617 6.93 -26.20 0.54
CA LYS A 617 7.54 -26.60 -0.74
C LYS A 617 6.51 -27.07 -1.77
N CYS A 618 5.26 -27.27 -1.39
CA CYS A 618 4.25 -27.84 -2.27
C CYS A 618 3.72 -26.76 -3.22
N SER A 619 4.24 -26.77 -4.44
CA SER A 619 3.61 -26.09 -5.56
C SER A 619 4.01 -26.84 -6.82
N ARG A 620 3.13 -27.73 -7.30
CA ARG A 620 3.37 -28.57 -8.48
C ARG A 620 3.57 -27.68 -9.71
N ASP A 621 4.49 -28.07 -10.59
CA ASP A 621 4.75 -27.37 -11.84
C ASP A 621 3.46 -27.26 -12.66
N ILE A 622 3.25 -26.07 -13.25
CA ILE A 622 2.08 -25.81 -14.09
C ILE A 622 2.36 -26.42 -15.47
N GLN A 623 1.60 -27.44 -15.86
CA GLN A 623 1.67 -28.01 -17.21
C GLN A 623 0.27 -28.31 -17.77
N PRO A 624 -0.04 -27.91 -19.03
CA PRO A 624 0.78 -27.08 -19.91
C PRO A 624 0.72 -25.58 -19.53
N ARG A 625 1.85 -24.87 -19.63
CA ARG A 625 1.89 -23.41 -19.40
C ARG A 625 1.21 -22.60 -20.50
N LEU A 626 1.20 -23.11 -21.73
CA LEU A 626 0.54 -22.52 -22.88
C LEU A 626 -0.71 -23.34 -23.22
N VAL A 627 -1.86 -22.67 -23.27
CA VAL A 627 -3.13 -23.28 -23.68
C VAL A 627 -3.59 -22.60 -24.96
N LYS A 628 -3.90 -23.41 -25.98
CA LYS A 628 -4.41 -22.98 -27.28
C LYS A 628 -5.93 -22.93 -27.22
N GLY A 629 -6.51 -21.77 -27.54
CA GLY A 629 -7.95 -21.55 -27.52
C GLY A 629 -8.63 -21.84 -28.87
N GLN A 630 -9.93 -21.57 -28.93
CA GLN A 630 -10.79 -21.88 -30.08
C GLN A 630 -10.43 -21.11 -31.36
N ALA A 631 -9.82 -19.93 -31.20
CA ALA A 631 -9.35 -19.09 -32.29
C ALA A 631 -7.88 -19.35 -32.68
N TYR A 632 -7.18 -20.29 -32.01
CA TYR A 632 -5.78 -20.59 -32.32
C TYR A 632 -5.59 -21.01 -33.79
N GLY A 633 -4.58 -20.46 -34.45
CA GLY A 633 -4.29 -20.75 -35.87
C GLY A 633 -5.29 -20.15 -36.88
N LYS A 634 -6.39 -19.52 -36.42
CA LYS A 634 -7.39 -18.84 -37.27
C LYS A 634 -7.16 -17.34 -37.39
N VAL A 635 -6.06 -16.85 -36.81
CA VAL A 635 -5.74 -15.43 -36.67
C VAL A 635 -4.40 -15.19 -37.34
N VAL A 636 -4.35 -14.23 -38.27
CA VAL A 636 -3.10 -13.86 -38.93
C VAL A 636 -2.38 -12.84 -38.06
N CYS A 637 -1.22 -13.23 -37.53
CA CYS A 637 -0.31 -12.33 -36.86
C CYS A 637 0.58 -11.63 -37.90
N SER A 638 0.01 -10.74 -38.70
CA SER A 638 0.80 -9.82 -39.52
C SER A 638 1.20 -8.65 -38.64
N VAL A 639 2.25 -8.81 -37.85
CA VAL A 639 2.85 -7.65 -37.15
C VAL A 639 3.79 -7.00 -38.16
N PRO A 640 3.52 -5.76 -38.61
CA PRO A 640 4.52 -5.01 -39.35
C PRO A 640 5.78 -4.96 -38.49
N VAL A 641 6.95 -5.26 -39.05
CA VAL A 641 8.21 -5.21 -38.31
C VAL A 641 8.35 -3.80 -37.72
N ARG A 642 8.20 -3.66 -36.40
CA ARG A 642 8.14 -2.35 -35.72
C ARG A 642 9.52 -1.78 -35.36
N ALA A 643 10.60 -2.41 -35.81
CA ALA A 643 11.94 -1.82 -35.74
C ALA A 643 12.89 -2.49 -36.74
N LEU A 644 13.13 -1.81 -37.87
CA LEU A 644 14.40 -1.87 -38.64
C LEU A 644 14.52 -0.79 -39.75
N GLU A 645 13.62 0.18 -39.87
CA GLU A 645 14.01 1.49 -40.41
C GLU A 645 14.55 2.30 -39.22
N ASP A 646 15.83 2.51 -38.96
CA ASP A 646 17.04 2.40 -39.73
C ASP A 646 18.16 2.47 -38.69
N ASN A 647 19.18 1.59 -38.72
CA ASN A 647 20.38 1.82 -37.90
C ASN A 647 20.97 3.21 -38.20
N ALA A 648 20.68 3.79 -39.37
CA ALA A 648 21.02 5.17 -39.70
C ALA A 648 20.20 6.23 -38.95
N LEU A 649 18.94 5.98 -38.56
CA LEU A 649 18.10 6.93 -37.78
C LEU A 649 18.63 7.07 -36.35
N ARG A 650 18.93 5.96 -35.66
CA ARG A 650 19.58 6.02 -34.34
C ARG A 650 20.94 6.71 -34.42
N ARG A 651 21.79 6.34 -35.40
CA ARG A 651 23.07 7.04 -35.65
C ARG A 651 22.86 8.50 -36.02
N HIS A 652 21.76 8.86 -36.69
CA HIS A 652 21.41 10.24 -37.01
C HIS A 652 21.08 11.03 -35.74
N TYR A 653 20.25 10.49 -34.84
CA TYR A 653 19.93 11.13 -33.57
C TYR A 653 21.12 11.17 -32.59
N GLU A 654 21.92 10.10 -32.52
CA GLU A 654 23.18 10.07 -31.77
C GLU A 654 24.17 11.12 -32.31
N ARG A 655 24.28 11.28 -33.64
CA ARG A 655 25.08 12.34 -34.29
C ARG A 655 24.55 13.75 -34.01
N GLN A 656 23.26 13.90 -33.70
CA GLN A 656 22.61 15.18 -33.39
C GLN A 656 22.67 15.56 -31.90
N ASN A 657 23.34 14.78 -31.04
CA ASN A 657 23.43 15.04 -29.60
C ASN A 657 22.04 15.22 -28.93
N MET A 658 21.05 14.41 -29.32
CA MET A 658 19.72 14.42 -28.72
C MET A 658 19.75 13.90 -27.28
N ILE A 659 18.83 14.35 -26.44
CA ILE A 659 18.71 13.92 -25.04
C ILE A 659 17.94 12.60 -24.97
N TRP A 660 16.79 12.52 -25.65
CA TRP A 660 15.92 11.33 -25.71
C TRP A 660 15.67 10.86 -27.12
N ALA A 661 15.31 9.58 -27.25
CA ALA A 661 14.95 8.97 -28.53
C ALA A 661 13.55 9.45 -28.98
N PRO A 662 13.34 9.73 -30.28
CA PRO A 662 11.99 10.03 -30.77
C PRO A 662 11.06 8.83 -30.60
N PRO A 663 9.73 9.06 -30.51
CA PRO A 663 8.77 7.97 -30.46
C PRO A 663 8.88 7.03 -31.65
N VAL A 664 8.70 5.73 -31.41
CA VAL A 664 8.60 4.75 -32.51
C VAL A 664 7.16 4.78 -33.02
N PRO A 665 6.93 5.20 -34.28
CA PRO A 665 5.58 5.36 -34.80
C PRO A 665 4.84 4.02 -34.90
N ASN A 666 3.53 4.07 -34.68
CA ASN A 666 2.65 2.96 -35.03
C ASN A 666 2.57 2.79 -36.56
N THR A 667 2.19 1.59 -37.00
CA THR A 667 1.98 1.30 -38.44
C THR A 667 0.89 2.19 -39.01
N ASP A 668 -0.24 2.27 -38.30
CA ASP A 668 -1.26 3.27 -38.55
C ASP A 668 -1.05 4.41 -37.56
N ARG A 669 -0.86 5.61 -38.11
CA ARG A 669 -0.55 6.85 -37.40
C ARG A 669 -1.78 7.49 -36.76
N ASP A 670 -2.97 7.02 -37.10
CA ASP A 670 -4.24 7.46 -36.52
C ASP A 670 -4.75 6.54 -35.40
N GLU A 671 -4.02 5.45 -35.08
CA GLU A 671 -4.39 4.49 -34.04
C GLU A 671 -3.67 4.73 -32.70
N TRP A 672 -4.33 4.31 -31.61
CA TRP A 672 -3.79 4.25 -30.25
C TRP A 672 -3.83 2.80 -29.71
N PRO A 673 -3.01 1.89 -30.26
CA PRO A 673 -3.15 0.44 -30.06
C PRO A 673 -2.64 -0.07 -28.70
N THR A 674 -1.86 0.71 -27.94
CA THR A 674 -1.29 0.27 -26.67
C THR A 674 -1.26 1.40 -25.65
N TYR A 675 -0.96 1.07 -24.39
CA TYR A 675 -0.83 2.05 -23.32
C TYR A 675 0.14 3.17 -23.72
N ARG A 676 -0.33 4.41 -23.62
CA ARG A 676 0.37 5.63 -24.05
C ARG A 676 0.82 5.60 -25.51
N HIS A 677 -0.09 5.17 -26.39
CA HIS A 677 -0.03 5.20 -27.85
C HIS A 677 0.94 4.19 -28.49
N ASP A 678 2.22 4.18 -28.09
CA ASP A 678 3.28 3.45 -28.78
C ASP A 678 4.22 2.71 -27.82
N ILE A 679 5.18 1.96 -28.36
CA ILE A 679 6.13 1.18 -27.56
C ILE A 679 7.09 2.04 -26.74
N THR A 680 7.30 3.30 -27.14
CA THR A 680 8.05 4.30 -26.37
C THR A 680 7.24 4.91 -25.24
N ARG A 681 5.94 4.60 -25.15
CA ARG A 681 4.98 5.15 -24.19
C ARG A 681 4.93 6.68 -24.25
N SER A 682 5.00 7.24 -25.45
CA SER A 682 5.19 8.67 -25.67
C SER A 682 3.99 9.51 -25.23
N GLY A 683 2.77 8.95 -25.28
CA GLY A 683 1.54 9.70 -25.12
C GLY A 683 1.30 10.72 -26.24
N CYS A 684 1.88 10.51 -27.42
CA CYS A 684 1.81 11.39 -28.58
C CYS A 684 1.26 10.65 -29.80
N ALA A 685 0.13 11.09 -30.35
CA ALA A 685 -0.43 10.63 -31.60
C ALA A 685 -0.33 11.71 -32.69
N SER A 686 -0.15 11.29 -33.95
CA SER A 686 -0.15 12.20 -35.11
C SER A 686 -1.54 12.61 -35.58
N THR A 687 -2.58 11.96 -35.07
CA THR A 687 -3.96 12.26 -35.45
C THR A 687 -4.36 13.67 -35.02
N ASN A 688 -5.06 14.39 -35.90
CA ASN A 688 -5.49 15.76 -35.63
C ASN A 688 -6.84 15.76 -34.92
N VAL A 689 -6.82 16.00 -33.60
CA VAL A 689 -8.03 16.26 -32.82
C VAL A 689 -8.26 17.77 -32.79
N PRO A 690 -9.46 18.28 -33.14
CA PRO A 690 -9.73 19.71 -33.17
C PRO A 690 -9.81 20.30 -31.75
N ALA A 691 -9.59 21.61 -31.64
CA ALA A 691 -9.75 22.33 -30.37
C ALA A 691 -11.21 22.47 -29.95
N ASP A 692 -12.13 22.65 -30.90
CA ASP A 692 -13.57 22.75 -30.68
C ASP A 692 -14.21 21.36 -30.61
N LEU A 693 -14.31 20.83 -29.41
CA LEU A 693 -14.87 19.51 -29.11
C LEU A 693 -16.35 19.55 -28.72
N ALA A 694 -17.07 18.49 -29.12
CA ALA A 694 -18.38 18.13 -28.62
C ALA A 694 -18.41 16.62 -28.29
N THR A 695 -19.08 16.26 -27.19
CA THR A 695 -19.34 14.86 -26.83
C THR A 695 -20.16 14.20 -27.94
N LYS A 696 -19.67 13.06 -28.45
CA LYS A 696 -20.35 12.26 -29.48
C LYS A 696 -21.17 11.14 -28.87
N TRP A 697 -20.61 10.46 -27.88
CA TRP A 697 -21.27 9.42 -27.11
C TRP A 697 -20.58 9.24 -25.75
N THR A 698 -21.30 8.64 -24.81
CA THR A 698 -20.79 8.17 -23.52
C THR A 698 -21.24 6.73 -23.30
N ALA A 699 -20.42 5.94 -22.59
CA ALA A 699 -20.73 4.55 -22.26
C ALA A 699 -20.45 4.30 -20.77
N GLY A 700 -21.49 3.93 -20.02
CA GLY A 700 -21.40 3.58 -18.61
C GLY A 700 -21.08 2.09 -18.44
N LEU A 701 -19.86 1.80 -18.00
CA LEU A 701 -19.41 0.45 -17.68
C LEU A 701 -19.44 0.17 -16.17
N GLY A 702 -19.37 1.23 -15.36
CA GLY A 702 -19.24 1.14 -13.91
C GLY A 702 -17.84 0.68 -13.47
N GLY A 703 -17.64 0.61 -12.16
CA GLY A 703 -16.40 0.10 -11.58
C GLY A 703 -15.17 0.98 -11.82
N LYS A 704 -14.01 0.46 -11.43
CA LYS A 704 -12.71 1.12 -11.61
C LYS A 704 -12.14 0.79 -12.98
N LEU A 705 -12.13 1.76 -13.90
CA LEU A 705 -11.62 1.57 -15.25
C LEU A 705 -10.13 1.88 -15.38
N THR A 706 -9.47 1.23 -16.34
CA THR A 706 -8.13 1.63 -16.84
C THR A 706 -8.23 2.80 -17.81
N GLY A 707 -7.09 3.28 -18.32
CA GLY A 707 -7.08 4.02 -19.58
C GLY A 707 -7.59 3.19 -20.75
N VAL A 708 -7.77 3.83 -21.90
CA VAL A 708 -8.35 3.21 -23.10
C VAL A 708 -7.30 3.04 -24.21
N VAL A 709 -7.51 2.06 -25.08
CA VAL A 709 -6.79 1.91 -26.35
C VAL A 709 -7.78 1.82 -27.49
N VAL A 710 -7.43 2.35 -28.66
CA VAL A 710 -8.33 2.45 -29.82
C VAL A 710 -7.57 2.10 -31.11
N ALA A 711 -8.00 1.05 -31.81
CA ALA A 711 -7.46 0.65 -33.12
C ALA A 711 -8.49 -0.19 -33.88
N GLN A 712 -8.44 -0.21 -35.21
CA GLN A 712 -9.41 -0.90 -36.08
C GLN A 712 -10.89 -0.64 -35.71
N ASN A 713 -11.20 0.63 -35.43
CA ASN A 713 -12.50 1.12 -34.94
C ASN A 713 -13.03 0.40 -33.67
N LYS A 714 -12.13 -0.15 -32.84
CA LYS A 714 -12.48 -0.80 -31.57
C LYS A 714 -11.78 -0.10 -30.42
N LEU A 715 -12.53 0.13 -29.35
CA LEU A 715 -12.01 0.63 -28.08
C LEU A 715 -11.94 -0.53 -27.08
N LEU A 716 -10.77 -0.73 -26.46
CA LEU A 716 -10.62 -1.66 -25.33
C LEU A 716 -10.37 -0.91 -24.04
N VAL A 717 -11.02 -1.38 -22.98
CA VAL A 717 -10.85 -0.89 -21.60
C VAL A 717 -11.09 -2.04 -20.62
N SER A 718 -10.36 -2.03 -19.50
CA SER A 718 -10.52 -3.02 -18.44
C SER A 718 -11.26 -2.41 -17.24
N ALA A 719 -12.27 -3.12 -16.74
CA ALA A 719 -12.82 -2.92 -15.41
C ALA A 719 -11.95 -3.73 -14.44
N VAL A 720 -11.04 -3.04 -13.73
CA VAL A 720 -9.89 -3.61 -13.02
C VAL A 720 -10.37 -4.61 -11.97
N ASP A 721 -11.26 -4.14 -11.11
CA ASP A 721 -11.71 -4.82 -9.90
C ASP A 721 -12.69 -5.94 -10.20
N GLU A 722 -13.50 -5.75 -11.25
CA GLU A 722 -14.44 -6.70 -11.82
C GLU A 722 -13.76 -7.72 -12.75
N GLN A 723 -12.45 -7.60 -13.01
CA GLN A 723 -11.68 -8.55 -13.83
C GLN A 723 -12.25 -8.75 -15.25
N ILE A 724 -12.88 -7.72 -15.82
CA ILE A 724 -13.54 -7.78 -17.12
C ILE A 724 -12.84 -6.86 -18.11
N ILE A 725 -12.65 -7.34 -19.33
CA ILE A 725 -12.26 -6.51 -20.48
C ILE A 725 -13.49 -6.26 -21.33
N HIS A 726 -13.69 -4.99 -21.68
CA HIS A 726 -14.74 -4.55 -22.57
C HIS A 726 -14.15 -4.16 -23.93
N CYS A 727 -14.80 -4.60 -25.00
CA CYS A 727 -14.59 -4.06 -26.33
C CYS A 727 -15.84 -3.32 -26.78
N LEU A 728 -15.65 -2.05 -27.14
CA LEU A 728 -16.70 -1.18 -27.67
C LEU A 728 -16.39 -0.85 -29.13
N ASP A 729 -17.43 -0.58 -29.91
CA ASP A 729 -17.27 0.09 -31.19
C ASP A 729 -16.87 1.55 -30.93
N ALA A 730 -15.77 2.00 -31.53
CA ALA A 730 -15.25 3.34 -31.32
C ALA A 730 -16.14 4.44 -31.98
N ALA A 731 -17.02 4.06 -32.91
CA ALA A 731 -17.92 4.98 -33.59
C ALA A 731 -19.08 5.42 -32.70
N ASP A 732 -19.68 4.50 -31.93
CA ASP A 732 -20.93 4.73 -31.19
C ASP A 732 -20.91 4.33 -29.70
N GLY A 733 -19.83 3.69 -29.23
CA GLY A 733 -19.68 3.26 -27.84
C GLY A 733 -20.42 1.96 -27.48
N ASN A 734 -21.06 1.29 -28.44
CA ASN A 734 -21.78 0.05 -28.19
C ASN A 734 -20.82 -1.09 -27.87
N ARG A 735 -21.16 -1.89 -26.85
CA ARG A 735 -20.35 -3.05 -26.45
C ARG A 735 -20.45 -4.16 -27.49
N LEU A 736 -19.33 -4.50 -28.11
CA LEU A 736 -19.19 -5.59 -29.06
C LEU A 736 -19.06 -6.94 -28.34
N TRP A 737 -18.17 -7.00 -27.35
CA TRP A 737 -17.95 -8.19 -26.54
C TRP A 737 -17.38 -7.83 -25.16
N LYS A 738 -17.42 -8.79 -24.23
CA LYS A 738 -16.72 -8.73 -22.94
C LYS A 738 -16.01 -10.05 -22.66
N PHE A 739 -14.90 -10.00 -21.94
CA PHE A 739 -14.13 -11.18 -21.55
C PHE A 739 -13.86 -11.17 -20.04
N PHE A 740 -14.05 -12.31 -19.38
CA PHE A 740 -13.74 -12.50 -17.96
C PHE A 740 -12.30 -13.03 -17.81
N ALA A 741 -11.41 -12.20 -17.28
CA ALA A 741 -10.08 -12.65 -16.89
C ALA A 741 -10.14 -13.43 -15.56
N ALA A 742 -9.05 -14.13 -15.23
CA ALA A 742 -8.91 -14.88 -13.98
C ALA A 742 -8.36 -14.03 -12.81
N GLY A 743 -8.18 -12.73 -13.02
CA GLY A 743 -7.66 -11.79 -12.02
C GLY A 743 -7.71 -10.35 -12.54
N PRO A 744 -7.45 -9.34 -11.69
CA PRO A 744 -7.52 -7.95 -12.09
C PRO A 744 -6.61 -7.61 -13.27
N VAL A 745 -7.04 -6.67 -14.12
CA VAL A 745 -6.30 -6.18 -15.29
C VAL A 745 -6.09 -4.68 -15.09
N ASP A 746 -4.90 -4.31 -14.58
CA ASP A 746 -4.59 -2.98 -14.01
C ASP A 746 -4.14 -1.91 -15.03
N SER A 747 -4.08 -2.27 -16.30
CA SER A 747 -3.72 -1.38 -17.41
C SER A 747 -4.36 -1.89 -18.72
N PRO A 748 -4.54 -1.04 -19.75
CA PRO A 748 -5.29 -1.44 -20.93
C PRO A 748 -4.60 -2.55 -21.74
N PRO A 749 -5.36 -3.37 -22.49
CA PRO A 749 -4.79 -4.34 -23.43
C PRO A 749 -3.94 -3.70 -24.53
N THR A 750 -3.11 -4.49 -25.21
CA THR A 750 -2.40 -4.09 -26.43
C THR A 750 -3.03 -4.74 -27.65
N ILE A 751 -3.44 -3.92 -28.62
CA ILE A 751 -3.95 -4.37 -29.91
C ILE A 751 -2.75 -4.64 -30.83
N CYS A 752 -2.66 -5.88 -31.32
CA CYS A 752 -1.60 -6.32 -32.22
C CYS A 752 -2.19 -7.17 -33.36
N GLY A 753 -2.19 -6.64 -34.58
CA GLY A 753 -2.86 -7.28 -35.71
C GLY A 753 -4.34 -7.50 -35.39
N SER A 754 -4.83 -8.73 -35.54
CA SER A 754 -6.21 -9.10 -35.24
C SER A 754 -6.41 -9.62 -33.80
N MET A 755 -5.51 -9.25 -32.87
CA MET A 755 -5.54 -9.70 -31.47
C MET A 755 -5.56 -8.55 -30.47
N ALA A 756 -6.20 -8.80 -29.33
CA ALA A 756 -6.02 -8.07 -28.08
C ALA A 756 -5.17 -8.92 -27.12
N ILE A 757 -3.98 -8.45 -26.77
CA ILE A 757 -3.02 -9.16 -25.91
C ILE A 757 -2.86 -8.41 -24.58
N PHE A 758 -3.00 -9.10 -23.46
CA PHE A 758 -2.92 -8.48 -22.13
C PHE A 758 -2.43 -9.44 -21.06
N GLY A 759 -1.75 -8.91 -20.04
CA GLY A 759 -1.49 -9.62 -18.80
C GLY A 759 -2.63 -9.47 -17.79
N CYS A 760 -2.60 -10.26 -16.73
CA CYS A 760 -3.47 -10.05 -15.59
C CYS A 760 -2.80 -10.50 -14.30
N ARG A 761 -3.32 -10.02 -13.17
CA ARG A 761 -2.74 -10.25 -11.86
C ARG A 761 -2.90 -11.69 -11.36
N SER A 762 -3.61 -12.56 -12.08
CA SER A 762 -3.58 -14.03 -11.86
C SER A 762 -2.31 -14.71 -12.36
N GLY A 763 -1.37 -13.96 -12.95
CA GLY A 763 -0.12 -14.49 -13.50
C GLY A 763 -0.28 -15.11 -14.89
N HIS A 764 -1.34 -14.74 -15.61
CA HIS A 764 -1.58 -15.14 -16.99
C HIS A 764 -1.40 -13.97 -17.96
N VAL A 765 -1.03 -14.31 -19.20
CA VAL A 765 -1.13 -13.45 -20.37
C VAL A 765 -2.08 -14.10 -21.36
N TYR A 766 -3.01 -13.33 -21.91
CA TYR A 766 -4.02 -13.77 -22.85
C TYR A 766 -3.81 -13.08 -24.20
N ALA A 767 -4.10 -13.80 -25.28
CA ALA A 767 -4.37 -13.22 -26.59
C ALA A 767 -5.78 -13.63 -27.02
N LEU A 768 -6.62 -12.63 -27.28
CA LEU A 768 -7.99 -12.79 -27.76
C LEU A 768 -8.09 -12.31 -29.19
N ARG A 769 -8.97 -12.92 -29.98
CA ARG A 769 -9.31 -12.41 -31.30
C ARG A 769 -10.09 -11.11 -31.13
N LEU A 770 -9.63 -10.07 -31.80
CA LEU A 770 -10.15 -8.72 -31.61
C LEU A 770 -11.62 -8.55 -32.05
N SER A 771 -12.09 -9.35 -33.01
CA SER A 771 -13.45 -9.25 -33.55
C SER A 771 -14.56 -9.63 -32.57
N ASP A 772 -14.31 -10.59 -31.68
CA ASP A 772 -15.35 -11.24 -30.84
C ASP A 772 -14.87 -11.64 -29.45
N GLY A 773 -13.59 -11.47 -29.13
CA GLY A 773 -13.04 -11.79 -27.82
C GLY A 773 -12.77 -13.29 -27.60
N GLU A 774 -12.85 -14.14 -28.64
CA GLU A 774 -12.52 -15.56 -28.50
C GLU A 774 -11.04 -15.77 -28.18
N LEU A 775 -10.75 -16.74 -27.29
CA LEU A 775 -9.38 -17.07 -26.90
C LEU A 775 -8.57 -17.60 -28.08
N VAL A 776 -7.45 -16.95 -28.39
CA VAL A 776 -6.42 -17.46 -29.31
C VAL A 776 -5.46 -18.34 -28.52
N TRP A 777 -4.77 -17.76 -27.53
CA TRP A 777 -3.91 -18.50 -26.60
C TRP A 777 -3.89 -17.84 -25.23
N ARG A 778 -3.57 -18.60 -24.19
CA ARG A 778 -3.18 -18.07 -22.87
C ARG A 778 -1.89 -18.71 -22.39
N PHE A 779 -1.04 -17.92 -21.74
CA PHE A 779 0.23 -18.35 -21.18
C PHE A 779 0.29 -18.05 -19.68
N ARG A 780 0.72 -19.03 -18.86
CA ARG A 780 0.92 -18.86 -17.42
C ARG A 780 2.37 -18.46 -17.14
N ALA A 781 2.57 -17.18 -16.79
CA ALA A 781 3.87 -16.60 -16.46
C ALA A 781 4.40 -17.06 -15.09
N ALA A 782 3.49 -17.29 -14.15
CA ALA A 782 3.84 -17.82 -12.83
C ALA A 782 4.56 -19.19 -12.98
N PRO A 783 5.66 -19.43 -12.24
CA PRO A 783 6.30 -20.74 -12.16
C PRO A 783 5.36 -21.84 -11.70
N VAL A 784 4.59 -21.51 -10.67
CA VAL A 784 3.81 -22.43 -9.86
C VAL A 784 2.50 -21.75 -9.51
N ASP A 785 1.44 -22.54 -9.37
CA ASP A 785 0.10 -21.98 -9.12
C ASP A 785 -0.04 -21.64 -7.64
N ARG A 786 0.24 -20.37 -7.33
CA ARG A 786 0.21 -19.84 -5.97
C ARG A 786 -0.44 -18.48 -5.96
N ARG A 787 -1.51 -18.37 -5.16
CA ARG A 787 -2.37 -17.21 -5.06
C ARG A 787 -2.49 -16.73 -3.63
N THR A 788 -2.69 -15.44 -3.49
CA THR A 788 -2.99 -14.80 -2.22
C THR A 788 -3.96 -13.65 -2.40
N VAL A 789 -4.33 -13.00 -1.31
CA VAL A 789 -5.18 -11.82 -1.31
C VAL A 789 -4.31 -10.57 -1.41
N VAL A 790 -4.59 -9.76 -2.43
CA VAL A 790 -3.98 -8.46 -2.66
C VAL A 790 -5.07 -7.45 -2.94
N ARG A 791 -5.17 -6.42 -2.10
CA ARG A 791 -6.15 -5.32 -2.20
C ARG A 791 -7.58 -5.85 -2.37
N ASP A 792 -7.96 -6.78 -1.50
CA ASP A 792 -9.26 -7.47 -1.49
C ASP A 792 -9.60 -8.22 -2.80
N ARG A 793 -8.58 -8.69 -3.55
CA ARG A 793 -8.73 -9.56 -4.72
C ARG A 793 -7.82 -10.79 -4.59
N VAL A 794 -8.24 -11.92 -5.15
CA VAL A 794 -7.37 -13.11 -5.26
C VAL A 794 -6.46 -12.94 -6.47
N GLU A 795 -5.15 -12.97 -6.24
CA GLU A 795 -4.12 -12.73 -7.25
C GLU A 795 -3.00 -13.75 -7.15
N SER A 796 -2.19 -13.90 -8.20
CA SER A 796 -0.95 -14.68 -8.10
C SER A 796 0.14 -13.89 -7.39
N VAL A 797 1.06 -14.59 -6.72
CA VAL A 797 2.30 -13.96 -6.22
C VAL A 797 3.27 -13.57 -7.35
N TRP A 798 2.99 -13.99 -8.60
CA TRP A 798 3.64 -13.45 -9.81
C TRP A 798 2.62 -12.77 -10.73
N PRO A 799 2.07 -11.61 -10.35
CA PRO A 799 1.09 -10.90 -11.17
C PRO A 799 1.76 -10.36 -12.44
N VAL A 800 0.97 -10.19 -13.51
CA VAL A 800 1.41 -9.52 -14.75
C VAL A 800 0.53 -8.29 -14.97
N HIS A 801 1.15 -7.16 -15.31
CA HIS A 801 0.39 -5.96 -15.68
C HIS A 801 -0.41 -6.17 -16.96
N GLY A 802 -1.57 -5.49 -17.04
CA GLY A 802 -2.47 -5.55 -18.20
C GLY A 802 -1.79 -5.24 -19.53
N SER A 803 -1.08 -4.11 -19.59
CA SER A 803 -0.35 -3.70 -20.78
C SER A 803 0.94 -4.49 -20.96
N VAL A 804 1.01 -5.22 -22.07
CA VAL A 804 2.23 -5.87 -22.55
C VAL A 804 2.95 -4.98 -23.56
N LEU A 805 4.23 -5.24 -23.79
CA LEU A 805 5.02 -4.57 -24.83
C LEU A 805 5.10 -5.50 -26.04
N VAL A 806 4.80 -5.03 -27.26
CA VAL A 806 4.95 -5.84 -28.48
C VAL A 806 5.96 -5.21 -29.43
N VAL A 807 7.07 -5.90 -29.67
CA VAL A 807 8.15 -5.47 -30.57
C VAL A 807 8.50 -6.62 -31.50
N ASN A 808 8.50 -6.36 -32.82
CA ASN A 808 8.89 -7.34 -33.85
C ASN A 808 8.22 -8.72 -33.72
N GLY A 809 6.91 -8.73 -33.46
CA GLY A 809 6.14 -9.96 -33.29
C GLY A 809 6.43 -10.72 -31.99
N THR A 810 7.11 -10.10 -31.03
CA THR A 810 7.38 -10.66 -29.71
C THR A 810 6.68 -9.84 -28.62
N VAL A 811 5.95 -10.52 -27.73
CA VAL A 811 5.25 -9.96 -26.57
C VAL A 811 6.15 -10.05 -25.35
N TYR A 812 6.54 -8.91 -24.80
CA TYR A 812 7.37 -8.79 -23.60
C TYR A 812 6.54 -8.33 -22.40
N PHE A 813 6.79 -8.94 -21.24
CA PHE A 813 6.17 -8.58 -19.97
C PHE A 813 6.98 -9.09 -18.78
N ALA A 814 6.74 -8.51 -17.60
CA ALA A 814 7.32 -8.92 -16.32
C ALA A 814 6.25 -9.52 -15.39
N ALA A 815 6.63 -10.52 -14.59
CA ALA A 815 5.77 -11.21 -13.64
C ALA A 815 6.45 -11.33 -12.26
N GLY A 816 5.78 -10.90 -11.19
CA GLY A 816 6.37 -10.83 -9.82
C GLY A 816 6.01 -9.52 -9.11
N TYR A 817 6.20 -9.43 -7.80
CA TYR A 817 6.06 -8.17 -7.04
C TYR A 817 7.39 -7.45 -6.81
N SER A 818 8.46 -8.22 -6.61
CA SER A 818 9.77 -7.70 -6.22
C SER A 818 10.82 -8.76 -6.53
N SER A 819 12.05 -8.33 -6.86
CA SER A 819 13.18 -9.25 -6.99
C SER A 819 13.54 -9.97 -5.68
N TYR A 820 13.05 -9.48 -4.53
CA TYR A 820 13.33 -10.04 -3.20
C TYR A 820 12.28 -11.05 -2.73
N LEU A 821 11.16 -11.17 -3.42
CA LEU A 821 10.02 -11.98 -3.01
C LEU A 821 9.83 -13.14 -3.98
N ASP A 822 9.48 -14.31 -3.44
CA ASP A 822 8.92 -15.43 -4.20
C ASP A 822 9.78 -15.82 -5.43
N GLY A 823 11.11 -15.89 -5.26
CA GLY A 823 12.02 -16.27 -6.34
C GLY A 823 12.25 -15.19 -7.42
N GLY A 824 11.77 -13.97 -7.19
CA GLY A 824 12.07 -12.79 -7.98
C GLY A 824 11.09 -12.50 -9.13
N ILE A 825 11.49 -11.56 -9.99
CA ILE A 825 10.71 -11.11 -11.15
C ILE A 825 11.12 -11.92 -12.37
N ARG A 826 10.15 -12.50 -13.07
CA ARG A 826 10.36 -13.18 -14.35
C ARG A 826 10.02 -12.26 -15.49
N ILE A 827 10.86 -12.24 -16.51
CA ILE A 827 10.64 -11.49 -17.73
C ILE A 827 10.56 -12.49 -18.88
N TYR A 828 9.53 -12.36 -19.72
CA TYR A 828 9.28 -13.25 -20.85
C TYR A 828 9.25 -12.44 -22.14
N GLY A 829 9.72 -13.06 -23.22
CA GLY A 829 9.40 -12.69 -24.60
C GLY A 829 8.70 -13.88 -25.27
N LEU A 830 7.44 -13.71 -25.67
CA LEU A 830 6.64 -14.75 -26.34
C LEU A 830 6.40 -14.39 -27.81
N ASP A 831 6.27 -15.37 -28.69
CA ASP A 831 5.71 -15.13 -30.02
C ASP A 831 4.27 -14.61 -29.91
N ALA A 832 3.96 -13.50 -30.59
CA ALA A 832 2.63 -12.90 -30.50
C ALA A 832 1.54 -13.78 -31.13
N GLY A 833 1.85 -14.53 -32.19
CA GLY A 833 0.89 -15.38 -32.89
C GLY A 833 0.66 -16.72 -32.19
N THR A 834 1.72 -17.33 -31.68
CA THR A 834 1.66 -18.70 -31.11
C THR A 834 1.66 -18.75 -29.58
N GLY A 835 2.19 -17.72 -28.92
CA GLY A 835 2.42 -17.72 -27.47
C GLY A 835 3.65 -18.54 -27.03
N ASP A 836 4.46 -19.04 -27.97
CA ASP A 836 5.67 -19.81 -27.66
C ASP A 836 6.75 -18.92 -27.04
N ILE A 837 7.49 -19.46 -26.07
CA ILE A 837 8.58 -18.72 -25.41
C ILE A 837 9.74 -18.54 -26.41
N LYS A 838 10.14 -17.29 -26.64
CA LYS A 838 11.34 -16.93 -27.43
C LYS A 838 12.55 -16.65 -26.53
N CYS A 839 12.35 -15.97 -25.42
CA CYS A 839 13.41 -15.62 -24.47
C CYS A 839 12.85 -15.41 -23.06
N THR A 840 13.72 -15.54 -22.05
CA THR A 840 13.37 -15.33 -20.64
C THR A 840 14.53 -14.73 -19.86
N ALA A 841 14.23 -13.92 -18.84
CA ALA A 841 15.18 -13.51 -17.81
C ALA A 841 14.54 -13.59 -16.41
N THR A 842 15.37 -13.65 -15.38
CA THR A 842 14.93 -13.61 -13.98
C THR A 842 15.77 -12.57 -13.23
N LEU A 843 15.10 -11.65 -12.54
CA LEU A 843 15.72 -10.72 -11.60
C LEU A 843 15.40 -11.18 -10.18
N SER A 844 16.40 -11.72 -9.48
CA SER A 844 16.31 -12.12 -8.09
C SER A 844 17.42 -11.47 -7.27
N SER A 845 17.15 -11.13 -6.02
CA SER A 845 18.13 -10.62 -5.06
C SER A 845 17.97 -11.35 -3.74
N ASP A 846 19.07 -11.55 -3.02
CA ASP A 846 19.16 -12.37 -1.81
C ASP A 846 18.65 -11.69 -0.53
N GLY A 847 18.13 -10.46 -0.64
CA GLY A 847 17.64 -9.64 0.49
C GLY A 847 18.71 -8.75 1.09
N ALA A 848 19.98 -9.14 1.04
CA ALA A 848 21.11 -8.40 1.60
C ALA A 848 21.71 -7.37 0.62
N SER A 849 21.58 -7.60 -0.69
CA SER A 849 22.05 -6.69 -1.73
C SER A 849 21.12 -5.49 -1.96
N LYS A 850 21.70 -4.38 -2.44
CA LYS A 850 20.98 -3.13 -2.81
C LYS A 850 20.56 -3.09 -4.29
N ASP A 851 20.82 -4.16 -5.03
CA ASP A 851 20.62 -4.28 -6.48
C ASP A 851 19.24 -4.79 -6.91
N GLY A 852 18.29 -4.85 -5.98
CA GLY A 852 16.94 -5.34 -6.27
C GLY A 852 16.19 -4.47 -7.27
N SER A 853 14.97 -4.85 -7.60
CA SER A 853 14.13 -4.18 -8.60
C SER A 853 12.65 -4.47 -8.37
N LEU A 854 11.80 -3.59 -8.90
CA LEU A 854 10.35 -3.77 -8.97
C LEU A 854 9.91 -3.94 -10.44
N PRO A 855 8.84 -4.70 -10.70
CA PRO A 855 8.24 -4.82 -12.04
C PRO A 855 7.60 -3.49 -12.47
N ASP A 856 7.37 -3.34 -13.77
CA ASP A 856 6.53 -2.28 -14.34
C ASP A 856 6.06 -2.67 -15.76
N VAL A 857 5.16 -1.89 -16.34
CA VAL A 857 4.88 -1.94 -17.79
C VAL A 857 6.16 -1.60 -18.55
N LEU A 858 6.49 -2.42 -19.56
CA LEU A 858 7.74 -2.29 -20.30
C LEU A 858 7.68 -1.18 -21.37
N ILE A 859 8.82 -0.51 -21.55
CA ILE A 859 9.06 0.57 -22.53
C ILE A 859 10.14 0.09 -23.51
N SER A 860 10.05 0.48 -24.79
CA SER A 860 11.09 0.17 -25.78
C SER A 860 11.32 1.32 -26.76
N ASP A 861 12.58 1.49 -27.16
CA ASP A 861 13.01 2.32 -28.30
C ASP A 861 13.03 1.54 -29.63
N GLY A 862 12.50 0.32 -29.65
CA GLY A 862 12.54 -0.61 -30.78
C GLY A 862 13.75 -1.56 -30.79
N GLN A 863 14.81 -1.28 -30.02
CA GLN A 863 16.03 -2.10 -29.94
C GLN A 863 16.31 -2.63 -28.54
N ASN A 864 15.92 -1.87 -27.53
CA ASN A 864 16.16 -2.14 -26.12
C ASN A 864 14.83 -2.07 -25.38
N ILE A 865 14.78 -2.74 -24.24
CA ILE A 865 13.64 -2.78 -23.33
C ILE A 865 14.07 -2.15 -22.02
N THR A 866 13.28 -1.22 -21.51
CA THR A 866 13.48 -0.58 -20.22
C THR A 866 12.36 -0.97 -19.28
N MET A 867 12.74 -1.39 -18.07
CA MET A 867 11.84 -1.61 -16.94
C MET A 867 12.35 -0.79 -15.76
N ARG A 868 11.67 0.34 -15.49
CA ARG A 868 12.13 1.35 -14.52
C ARG A 868 13.57 1.81 -14.82
N PHE A 869 14.55 1.32 -14.08
CA PHE A 869 15.98 1.63 -14.21
C PHE A 869 16.81 0.46 -14.79
N ARG A 870 16.21 -0.71 -15.00
CA ARG A 870 16.85 -1.89 -15.64
C ARG A 870 16.66 -1.83 -17.16
N ASN A 871 17.68 -2.22 -17.90
CA ASN A 871 17.68 -2.13 -19.37
C ASN A 871 18.15 -3.46 -19.97
N PHE A 872 17.50 -3.89 -21.04
CA PHE A 872 17.76 -5.17 -21.70
C PHE A 872 17.82 -4.97 -23.22
N ASP A 873 18.54 -5.84 -23.91
CA ASP A 873 18.32 -6.03 -25.35
C ASP A 873 17.05 -6.89 -25.61
N LEU A 874 16.67 -7.08 -26.88
CA LEU A 874 15.51 -7.90 -27.26
C LEU A 874 15.66 -9.40 -26.93
N SER A 875 16.86 -9.87 -26.60
CA SER A 875 17.08 -11.23 -26.10
C SER A 875 16.90 -11.36 -24.58
N LEU A 876 16.52 -10.25 -23.91
CA LEU A 876 16.42 -10.09 -22.46
C LEU A 876 17.77 -10.20 -21.73
N LYS A 877 18.88 -9.97 -22.43
CA LYS A 877 20.18 -9.81 -21.77
C LYS A 877 20.28 -8.38 -21.22
N GLU A 878 20.64 -8.27 -19.94
CA GLU A 878 20.80 -6.96 -19.31
C GLU A 878 21.97 -6.18 -19.93
N ILE A 879 21.74 -4.90 -20.22
CA ILE A 879 22.70 -3.99 -20.84
C ILE A 879 22.85 -2.71 -20.02
N LYS A 880 23.97 -2.02 -20.23
CA LYS A 880 24.13 -0.65 -19.72
C LYS A 880 23.10 0.27 -20.38
N ARG A 881 22.67 1.29 -19.64
CA ARG A 881 21.68 2.27 -20.12
C ARG A 881 22.09 2.85 -21.49
N PRO A 882 21.26 2.71 -22.54
CA PRO A 882 21.57 3.23 -23.87
C PRO A 882 21.42 4.77 -23.91
N ARG A 883 22.14 5.42 -24.84
CA ARG A 883 21.88 6.80 -25.28
C ARG A 883 21.48 6.79 -26.77
N PRO A 884 20.58 7.69 -27.22
CA PRO A 884 19.71 8.55 -26.43
C PRO A 884 18.75 7.74 -25.53
N THR A 885 18.28 8.30 -24.42
CA THR A 885 17.60 7.49 -23.39
C THR A 885 16.10 7.36 -23.62
N THR A 886 15.52 6.21 -23.27
CA THR A 886 14.07 6.01 -23.06
C THR A 886 13.58 6.73 -21.80
N MET A 887 12.26 6.91 -21.68
CA MET A 887 11.63 7.45 -20.46
C MET A 887 11.88 6.52 -19.27
N MET A 888 12.27 7.10 -18.13
CA MET A 888 12.46 6.38 -16.86
C MET A 888 11.34 6.66 -15.87
N THR A 889 10.98 5.65 -15.08
CA THR A 889 9.84 5.67 -14.15
C THR A 889 10.20 5.08 -12.78
N ASN A 890 10.80 5.87 -11.87
CA ASN A 890 11.26 5.33 -10.58
C ASN A 890 10.13 4.70 -9.73
N THR A 891 8.95 5.32 -9.68
CA THR A 891 7.76 4.77 -8.97
C THR A 891 6.88 3.87 -9.82
N GLY A 892 7.21 3.70 -11.11
CA GLY A 892 6.43 2.92 -12.06
C GLY A 892 5.39 3.73 -12.85
N LEU A 893 4.98 3.20 -14.00
CA LEU A 893 4.04 3.87 -14.92
C LEU A 893 2.64 4.00 -14.32
N LEU A 894 2.18 3.01 -13.54
CA LEU A 894 0.79 2.92 -13.06
C LEU A 894 0.56 3.47 -11.63
N GLU A 895 1.56 4.07 -10.99
CA GLU A 895 1.42 4.67 -9.66
C GLU A 895 0.53 5.93 -9.66
N ASP A 896 -0.69 5.81 -9.16
CA ASP A 896 -1.70 6.87 -9.17
C ASP A 896 -1.78 7.68 -7.85
N CYS A 897 -0.91 7.41 -6.87
CA CYS A 897 -0.73 8.23 -5.66
C CYS A 897 -0.08 9.58 -6.02
N TRP A 898 -0.86 10.52 -6.54
CA TRP A 898 -0.40 11.78 -7.15
C TRP A 898 0.65 12.55 -6.32
N GLY A 899 0.43 12.69 -5.00
CA GLY A 899 1.35 13.37 -4.09
C GLY A 899 2.71 12.67 -3.93
N HIS A 900 2.72 11.34 -3.99
CA HIS A 900 3.89 10.50 -3.71
C HIS A 900 4.61 9.98 -4.96
N ARG A 901 3.99 10.11 -6.15
CA ARG A 901 4.55 9.71 -7.44
C ARG A 901 5.88 10.43 -7.74
N TRP A 902 6.88 9.72 -8.23
CA TRP A 902 8.12 10.36 -8.72
C TRP A 902 7.95 10.82 -10.17
N ASN A 903 8.76 11.78 -10.60
CA ASN A 903 8.70 12.26 -11.98
C ASN A 903 9.14 11.15 -12.94
N TRP A 904 8.47 11.08 -14.08
CA TRP A 904 9.03 10.51 -15.30
C TRP A 904 10.15 11.41 -15.80
N ASP A 905 11.20 10.82 -16.36
CA ASP A 905 12.42 11.54 -16.77
C ASP A 905 12.91 11.03 -18.13
N LEU A 906 13.15 11.94 -19.07
CA LEU A 906 13.67 11.66 -20.42
C LEU A 906 15.20 11.78 -20.52
N GLY A 907 15.91 12.05 -19.41
CA GLY A 907 17.37 11.98 -19.30
C GLY A 907 18.12 13.31 -19.43
N GLY A 908 17.43 14.45 -19.52
CA GLY A 908 18.05 15.79 -19.59
C GLY A 908 17.46 16.80 -18.63
N GLY A 909 18.32 17.66 -18.06
CA GLY A 909 18.00 18.82 -17.21
C GLY A 909 16.56 18.91 -16.71
N ASP A 910 15.73 19.69 -17.41
CA ASP A 910 14.35 20.00 -17.01
C ASP A 910 13.26 19.09 -17.62
N THR A 911 13.63 18.03 -18.34
CA THR A 911 12.69 17.16 -19.08
C THR A 911 12.09 16.05 -18.22
N PHE A 912 11.57 16.44 -17.07
CA PHE A 912 10.94 15.55 -16.10
C PHE A 912 9.58 16.08 -15.64
N GLY A 913 8.63 15.20 -15.35
CA GLY A 913 7.30 15.60 -14.87
C GLY A 913 6.51 14.43 -14.28
N LYS A 914 5.44 14.73 -13.52
CA LYS A 914 4.48 13.74 -13.03
C LYS A 914 3.71 13.07 -14.17
N LEU A 915 3.52 13.83 -15.26
CA LEU A 915 3.05 13.41 -16.57
C LEU A 915 4.01 13.99 -17.62
N LEU A 916 4.26 13.24 -18.68
CA LEU A 916 4.98 13.69 -19.86
C LEU A 916 4.19 13.31 -21.11
N ALA A 917 4.32 14.08 -22.18
CA ALA A 917 3.97 13.69 -23.54
C ALA A 917 5.06 14.23 -24.46
N PHE A 918 5.61 13.44 -25.37
CA PHE A 918 6.76 13.90 -26.15
C PHE A 918 6.74 13.39 -27.58
N ASN A 919 7.30 14.21 -28.46
CA ASN A 919 7.66 13.83 -29.82
C ASN A 919 9.19 13.85 -29.98
N GLY A 920 9.68 13.69 -31.21
CA GLY A 920 11.13 13.71 -31.49
C GLY A 920 11.83 15.02 -31.15
N GLU A 921 11.09 16.13 -31.07
CA GLU A 921 11.64 17.48 -30.96
C GLU A 921 11.33 18.17 -29.63
N THR A 922 10.18 17.86 -29.02
CA THR A 922 9.64 18.59 -27.87
C THR A 922 9.01 17.63 -26.88
N ALA A 923 9.32 17.82 -25.60
CA ALA A 923 8.66 17.16 -24.48
C ALA A 923 7.76 18.17 -23.76
N TYR A 924 6.50 17.80 -23.56
CA TYR A 924 5.53 18.51 -22.75
C TYR A 924 5.40 17.81 -21.41
N GLY A 925 5.26 18.56 -20.32
CA GLY A 925 5.22 17.94 -19.00
C GLY A 925 4.46 18.75 -17.97
N VAL A 926 3.98 18.02 -16.95
CA VAL A 926 3.31 18.57 -15.77
C VAL A 926 4.21 18.37 -14.57
N GLN A 927 4.51 19.46 -13.86
CA GLN A 927 5.24 19.42 -12.60
C GLN A 927 4.39 20.05 -11.50
N THR A 928 4.29 19.39 -10.35
CA THR A 928 3.61 19.98 -9.18
C THR A 928 4.53 21.02 -8.52
N TYR A 929 3.97 22.05 -7.89
CA TYR A 929 4.78 23.03 -7.15
C TYR A 929 5.60 22.39 -6.02
N TYR A 930 5.06 21.34 -5.40
CA TYR A 930 5.78 20.47 -4.45
C TYR A 930 7.10 19.92 -5.02
N THR A 931 7.14 19.66 -6.33
CA THR A 931 8.33 19.16 -7.03
C THR A 931 9.35 20.26 -7.30
N PHE A 932 8.88 21.51 -7.52
CA PHE A 932 9.71 22.65 -7.90
C PHE A 932 10.35 23.38 -6.71
N LEU A 933 9.65 23.46 -5.56
CA LEU A 933 10.17 24.05 -4.31
C LEU A 933 11.50 23.43 -3.84
N LYS A 934 11.79 22.19 -4.27
CA LYS A 934 13.04 21.48 -3.99
C LYS A 934 14.25 22.02 -4.77
N TYR A 935 14.03 22.74 -5.87
CA TYR A 935 15.06 23.12 -6.83
C TYR A 935 15.19 24.63 -7.07
N ASP A 936 14.21 25.44 -6.67
CA ASP A 936 14.30 26.89 -6.76
C ASP A 936 15.08 27.50 -5.58
N LYS A 937 16.21 28.16 -5.88
CA LYS A 937 17.03 28.89 -4.89
C LYS A 937 16.78 30.40 -4.89
N THR A 938 15.99 30.91 -5.83
CA THR A 938 15.70 32.34 -5.98
C THR A 938 14.63 32.84 -5.00
N MET A 939 13.80 31.93 -4.47
CA MET A 939 13.16 32.11 -3.18
C MET A 939 14.21 31.93 -2.08
N GLN A 940 15.12 32.91 -1.91
CA GLN A 940 16.13 32.89 -0.85
C GLN A 940 15.46 32.92 0.52
N PRO A 941 15.76 31.97 1.42
CA PRO A 941 15.66 32.17 2.85
C PRO A 941 17.08 32.37 3.37
N ASP A 942 17.36 33.56 3.87
CA ASP A 942 18.62 33.83 4.55
C ASP A 942 18.94 32.73 5.57
N THR A 943 20.11 32.12 5.38
CA THR A 943 20.93 31.39 6.36
C THR A 943 20.46 30.03 6.92
N HIS A 944 21.23 28.99 6.56
CA HIS A 944 21.59 27.77 7.32
C HIS A 944 20.54 26.67 7.68
N SER A 945 20.79 25.48 7.11
CA SER A 945 20.53 24.11 7.60
C SER A 945 19.14 23.44 7.40
N GLY A 946 19.17 22.14 7.06
CA GLY A 946 18.05 21.20 7.23
C GLY A 946 17.14 21.01 6.00
N HIS A 947 16.53 19.82 5.89
CA HIS A 947 15.73 19.40 4.74
C HIS A 947 14.58 20.38 4.38
N LEU A 948 14.50 20.79 3.11
CA LEU A 948 13.47 21.70 2.53
C LEU A 948 12.01 21.28 2.80
N HIS A 949 11.82 20.02 3.20
CA HIS A 949 10.58 19.40 3.66
C HIS A 949 10.02 20.01 4.98
N GLN A 950 10.83 20.73 5.75
CA GLN A 950 10.46 21.24 7.08
C GLN A 950 9.78 22.63 7.08
N LYS A 951 9.31 23.13 5.93
CA LYS A 951 8.75 24.49 5.80
C LYS A 951 7.23 24.54 5.59
N TYR A 952 6.55 23.40 5.44
CA TYR A 952 5.12 23.39 5.11
C TYR A 952 4.21 23.85 6.25
N SER A 953 4.57 23.59 7.51
CA SER A 953 3.87 24.12 8.69
C SER A 953 4.01 25.64 8.86
N ARG A 954 4.81 26.31 8.03
CA ARG A 954 5.08 27.76 8.10
C ARG A 954 4.30 28.60 7.09
N TYR A 955 3.58 28.00 6.15
CA TYR A 955 2.71 28.77 5.26
C TYR A 955 1.46 29.18 6.03
N ALA A 956 1.16 30.48 6.01
CA ALA A 956 -0.12 30.97 6.52
C ALA A 956 -1.28 30.36 5.68
N PRO A 957 -2.47 30.17 6.28
CA PRO A 957 -3.67 29.86 5.53
C PRO A 957 -3.81 30.79 4.32
N GLY A 958 -3.93 30.25 3.10
CA GLY A 958 -4.00 31.02 1.85
C GLY A 958 -2.65 31.37 1.17
N GLN A 959 -1.51 30.89 1.68
CA GLN A 959 -0.21 31.06 1.01
C GLN A 959 0.32 29.76 0.36
N PHE A 960 -0.52 28.73 0.28
CA PHE A 960 -0.14 27.44 -0.30
C PHE A 960 -0.07 27.53 -1.83
N PRO A 961 1.03 27.06 -2.45
CA PRO A 961 1.11 27.03 -3.91
C PRO A 961 0.10 26.02 -4.46
N THR A 962 -0.91 26.51 -5.17
CA THR A 962 -1.95 25.73 -5.84
C THR A 962 -1.65 25.51 -7.32
N GLY A 963 -2.12 24.39 -7.86
CA GLY A 963 -2.05 24.04 -9.28
C GLY A 963 -0.76 23.32 -9.68
N THR A 964 -0.40 23.44 -10.95
CA THR A 964 0.79 22.81 -11.54
C THR A 964 1.55 23.79 -12.45
N ARG A 965 2.80 23.45 -12.76
CA ARG A 965 3.56 24.04 -13.87
C ARG A 965 3.45 23.12 -15.07
N LEU A 966 2.95 23.68 -16.18
CA LEU A 966 2.99 23.04 -17.49
C LEU A 966 4.16 23.59 -18.28
N PHE A 967 4.86 22.75 -19.03
CA PHE A 967 6.02 23.17 -19.80
C PHE A 967 6.13 22.49 -21.16
N ALA A 968 6.92 23.09 -22.05
CA ALA A 968 7.48 22.48 -23.26
C ALA A 968 9.00 22.66 -23.28
N SER A 969 9.75 21.59 -23.49
CA SER A 969 11.22 21.58 -23.53
C SER A 969 11.73 20.97 -24.83
N ALA A 970 12.76 21.57 -25.42
CA ALA A 970 13.33 21.10 -26.69
C ALA A 970 14.28 19.90 -26.48
N ASN A 971 14.27 18.95 -27.42
CA ASN A 971 15.19 17.81 -27.45
C ASN A 971 16.56 18.26 -27.97
N SER A 972 17.32 19.01 -27.18
CA SER A 972 18.66 19.45 -27.60
C SER A 972 19.63 19.57 -26.43
N ASN A 973 20.85 19.07 -26.62
CA ASN A 973 21.89 19.10 -25.60
C ASN A 973 22.88 20.27 -25.77
N LYS A 974 22.44 21.41 -26.34
CA LYS A 974 23.30 22.61 -26.51
C LYS A 974 23.62 23.26 -25.16
N GLN A 975 24.55 22.68 -24.39
CA GLN A 975 25.29 23.40 -23.36
C GLN A 975 26.57 24.01 -23.94
N ASN A 976 26.54 25.33 -24.10
CA ASN A 976 27.66 26.26 -23.84
C ASN A 976 29.07 25.80 -24.27
N ASN A 977 29.34 25.84 -25.57
CA ASN A 977 30.69 26.06 -26.05
C ASN A 977 31.05 27.54 -25.81
N THR A 978 31.52 27.87 -24.59
CA THR A 978 32.55 28.89 -24.28
C THR A 978 32.60 29.20 -22.76
N LYS A 979 33.77 29.00 -22.15
CA LYS A 979 34.34 29.72 -20.98
C LYS A 979 33.46 30.07 -19.74
N GLN A 980 32.36 29.38 -19.42
CA GLN A 980 31.64 29.58 -18.13
C GLN A 980 31.76 28.39 -17.15
N LYS A 981 32.96 27.82 -16.99
CA LYS A 981 33.23 26.77 -15.98
C LYS A 981 33.36 27.27 -14.53
N ARG A 982 33.03 28.53 -14.22
CA ARG A 982 33.30 29.13 -12.89
C ARG A 982 32.14 29.84 -12.19
N GLN A 983 30.91 29.64 -12.62
CA GLN A 983 29.72 29.95 -11.83
C GLN A 983 28.90 28.67 -11.58
N LYS A 984 29.16 28.02 -10.45
CA LYS A 984 28.37 26.89 -9.98
C LYS A 984 26.97 27.38 -9.54
N ARG A 985 25.95 26.70 -10.08
CA ARG A 985 24.67 26.33 -9.42
C ARG A 985 23.59 27.42 -9.23
N THR A 986 23.27 28.16 -10.29
CA THR A 986 21.89 28.58 -10.60
C THR A 986 21.38 27.70 -11.73
N LEU A 987 20.66 26.63 -11.38
CA LEU A 987 20.10 25.67 -12.33
C LEU A 987 18.87 26.28 -13.03
N ALA A 988 18.89 26.24 -14.36
CA ALA A 988 17.77 25.72 -15.17
C ALA A 988 16.53 26.61 -15.44
N ALA A 989 16.72 27.87 -15.85
CA ALA A 989 15.64 28.72 -16.36
C ALA A 989 15.49 28.75 -17.90
N ASN A 990 16.49 28.31 -18.68
CA ASN A 990 16.59 28.63 -20.12
C ASN A 990 16.44 27.44 -21.10
N SER A 991 15.86 26.30 -20.71
CA SER A 991 15.68 25.13 -21.60
C SER A 991 14.25 24.94 -22.15
N HIS A 992 13.28 25.66 -21.59
CA HIS A 992 11.88 25.54 -21.98
C HIS A 992 11.57 26.45 -23.18
N LYS A 993 10.88 25.91 -24.20
CA LYS A 993 10.25 26.73 -25.26
C LYS A 993 9.20 27.67 -24.65
N TRP A 994 8.43 27.14 -23.70
CA TRP A 994 7.55 27.89 -22.82
C TRP A 994 7.31 27.10 -21.54
N ASN A 995 6.95 27.79 -20.47
CA ASN A 995 6.38 27.19 -19.27
C ASN A 995 5.36 28.15 -18.66
N ARG A 996 4.32 27.61 -18.03
CA ARG A 996 3.25 28.40 -17.42
C ARG A 996 2.73 27.76 -16.15
N LYS A 997 2.14 28.59 -15.30
CA LYS A 997 1.35 28.17 -14.15
C LYS A 997 -0.08 27.84 -14.61
N ALA A 998 -0.62 26.72 -14.15
CA ALA A 998 -2.00 26.31 -14.40
C ALA A 998 -2.68 26.00 -13.07
N PRO A 999 -3.89 26.52 -12.79
CA PRO A 999 -4.64 26.22 -11.56
C PRO A 999 -5.33 24.85 -11.63
N ILE A 1000 -4.68 23.86 -12.24
CA ILE A 1000 -5.22 22.52 -12.52
C ILE A 1000 -4.20 21.49 -12.05
N GLN A 1001 -4.67 20.48 -11.32
CA GLN A 1001 -3.92 19.25 -11.06
C GLN A 1001 -4.22 18.26 -12.19
N TYR A 1002 -3.42 18.29 -13.25
CA TYR A 1002 -3.60 17.37 -14.37
C TYR A 1002 -3.35 15.92 -13.94
N ARG A 1003 -4.24 15.02 -14.32
CA ARG A 1003 -4.19 13.59 -14.01
C ARG A 1003 -4.04 12.71 -15.25
N ALA A 1004 -4.39 13.24 -16.42
CA ALA A 1004 -4.13 12.64 -17.72
C ALA A 1004 -3.64 13.72 -18.70
N MET A 1005 -2.72 13.37 -19.59
CA MET A 1005 -2.21 14.28 -20.60
C MET A 1005 -1.75 13.52 -21.85
N LEU A 1006 -2.12 14.01 -23.03
CA LEU A 1006 -1.62 13.50 -24.31
C LEU A 1006 -1.40 14.63 -25.32
N LEU A 1007 -0.57 14.34 -26.32
CA LEU A 1007 -0.34 15.17 -27.50
C LEU A 1007 -1.06 14.54 -28.70
N ALA A 1008 -1.86 15.31 -29.44
CA ALA A 1008 -2.53 14.85 -30.65
C ALA A 1008 -2.36 15.90 -31.75
N GLY A 1009 -1.61 15.56 -32.80
CA GLY A 1009 -1.18 16.52 -33.81
C GLY A 1009 -0.39 17.66 -33.17
N ASP A 1010 -0.85 18.89 -33.39
CA ASP A 1010 -0.23 20.11 -32.85
C ASP A 1010 -0.88 20.61 -31.55
N LEU A 1011 -1.77 19.84 -30.92
CA LEU A 1011 -2.50 20.23 -29.72
C LEU A 1011 -2.20 19.31 -28.53
N LEU A 1012 -2.01 19.92 -27.37
CA LEU A 1012 -1.83 19.23 -26.10
C LEU A 1012 -3.17 19.21 -25.35
N PHE A 1013 -3.59 18.04 -24.89
CA PHE A 1013 -4.82 17.84 -24.12
C PHE A 1013 -4.45 17.44 -22.69
N GLY A 1014 -4.94 18.18 -21.71
CA GLY A 1014 -4.72 17.91 -20.29
C GLY A 1014 -6.05 17.85 -19.54
N ALA A 1015 -6.29 16.77 -18.80
CA ALA A 1015 -7.50 16.61 -17.99
C ALA A 1015 -7.14 16.44 -16.50
N GLY A 1016 -7.90 17.05 -15.61
CA GLY A 1016 -7.66 17.06 -14.18
C GLY A 1016 -8.77 17.75 -13.40
N TRP A 1017 -8.46 18.21 -12.19
CA TRP A 1017 -9.37 19.02 -11.38
C TRP A 1017 -8.75 20.40 -11.11
N LYS A 1018 -9.58 21.44 -10.99
CA LYS A 1018 -9.08 22.77 -10.59
C LYS A 1018 -8.66 22.73 -9.13
N ASP A 1019 -7.52 23.33 -8.88
CA ASP A 1019 -6.97 23.50 -7.54
C ASP A 1019 -7.32 24.92 -7.06
N SER A 1020 -8.00 25.05 -5.93
CA SER A 1020 -8.42 26.38 -5.42
C SER A 1020 -8.30 26.48 -3.91
N GLU A 1021 -8.05 27.71 -3.43
CA GLU A 1021 -7.99 27.99 -2.00
C GLU A 1021 -9.30 27.75 -1.24
N LYS A 1022 -10.44 27.70 -1.93
CA LYS A 1022 -11.76 27.47 -1.31
C LYS A 1022 -11.99 26.02 -0.90
N ILE A 1023 -11.25 25.08 -1.51
CA ILE A 1023 -11.30 23.64 -1.15
C ILE A 1023 -10.76 23.41 0.29
N PHE A 1024 -10.00 24.38 0.84
CA PHE A 1024 -9.42 24.33 2.20
C PHE A 1024 -10.42 24.57 3.35
N ALA A 1025 -11.68 24.92 3.07
CA ALA A 1025 -12.67 25.30 4.10
C ALA A 1025 -13.59 24.15 4.60
N GLY A 1026 -13.24 22.90 4.33
CA GLY A 1026 -13.98 21.74 4.85
C GLY A 1026 -15.25 21.37 4.06
N ASP A 1027 -15.38 21.80 2.80
CA ASP A 1027 -16.46 21.35 1.92
C ASP A 1027 -16.21 19.89 1.49
N PRO A 1028 -16.99 18.90 1.97
CA PRO A 1028 -16.83 17.52 1.58
C PRO A 1028 -17.45 17.35 0.18
N ARG A 1029 -16.62 17.58 -0.85
CA ARG A 1029 -16.93 17.48 -2.28
C ARG A 1029 -17.74 18.67 -2.81
N SER A 1030 -17.08 19.79 -3.10
CA SER A 1030 -17.62 20.72 -4.09
C SER A 1030 -17.77 19.94 -5.42
N LYS A 1031 -19.00 19.87 -5.92
CA LYS A 1031 -19.39 19.06 -7.08
C LYS A 1031 -18.62 19.49 -8.34
N ASN A 1032 -17.64 18.67 -8.74
CA ASN A 1032 -16.85 18.67 -9.97
C ASN A 1032 -16.30 20.02 -10.48
N ASP A 1033 -15.10 20.35 -10.02
CA ASP A 1033 -14.16 21.23 -10.72
C ASP A 1033 -13.29 20.49 -11.75
N SER A 1034 -13.71 19.29 -12.18
CA SER A 1034 -13.02 18.50 -13.19
C SER A 1034 -13.08 19.20 -14.55
N VAL A 1035 -11.97 19.26 -15.25
CA VAL A 1035 -11.81 20.02 -16.49
C VAL A 1035 -10.90 19.29 -17.48
N LEU A 1036 -11.28 19.33 -18.75
CA LEU A 1036 -10.42 19.05 -19.89
C LEU A 1036 -9.96 20.38 -20.50
N GLU A 1037 -8.66 20.54 -20.68
CA GLU A 1037 -8.05 21.73 -21.26
C GLU A 1037 -7.33 21.38 -22.58
N VAL A 1038 -7.60 22.18 -23.61
CA VAL A 1038 -6.91 22.13 -24.90
C VAL A 1038 -5.88 23.25 -24.97
N ILE A 1039 -4.64 22.91 -25.27
CA ILE A 1039 -3.48 23.76 -25.08
C ILE A 1039 -2.67 23.83 -26.37
N SER A 1040 -2.31 25.06 -26.76
CA SER A 1040 -1.42 25.33 -27.88
C SER A 1040 -0.02 24.82 -27.57
N THR A 1041 0.54 23.99 -28.46
CA THR A 1041 1.91 23.48 -28.32
C THR A 1041 2.96 24.54 -28.60
N THR A 1042 2.62 25.60 -29.34
CA THR A 1042 3.55 26.67 -29.74
C THR A 1042 3.89 27.62 -28.59
N ASP A 1043 2.88 28.06 -27.83
CA ASP A 1043 3.02 29.10 -26.81
C ASP A 1043 2.43 28.71 -25.44
N GLY A 1044 1.89 27.50 -25.32
CA GLY A 1044 1.30 27.00 -24.08
C GLY A 1044 -0.02 27.67 -23.71
N ARG A 1045 -0.64 28.49 -24.57
CA ARG A 1045 -1.91 29.14 -24.22
C ARG A 1045 -3.08 28.16 -24.22
N THR A 1046 -4.04 28.41 -23.34
CA THR A 1046 -5.30 27.68 -23.32
C THR A 1046 -6.14 28.11 -24.51
N LEU A 1047 -6.51 27.16 -25.36
CA LEU A 1047 -7.39 27.40 -26.50
C LEU A 1047 -8.85 27.21 -26.11
N ARG A 1048 -9.14 26.12 -25.39
CA ARG A 1048 -10.48 25.75 -24.91
C ARG A 1048 -10.40 25.03 -23.57
N GLN A 1049 -11.48 25.11 -22.80
CA GLN A 1049 -11.71 24.32 -21.60
C GLN A 1049 -13.12 23.77 -21.61
N TYR A 1050 -13.27 22.52 -21.17
CA TYR A 1050 -14.53 21.79 -21.09
C TYR A 1050 -14.72 21.28 -19.65
N PRO A 1051 -15.86 21.55 -19.00
CA PRO A 1051 -16.17 20.92 -17.73
C PRO A 1051 -16.36 19.41 -17.92
N LEU A 1052 -15.98 18.63 -16.92
CA LEU A 1052 -16.17 17.18 -16.89
C LEU A 1052 -17.09 16.79 -15.74
N ASP A 1053 -17.98 15.83 -15.99
CA ASP A 1053 -18.91 15.28 -15.01
C ASP A 1053 -18.24 14.33 -13.99
N ALA A 1054 -16.97 13.99 -14.20
CA ALA A 1054 -16.17 13.19 -13.29
C ALA A 1054 -14.68 13.41 -13.52
N GLU A 1055 -13.88 13.13 -12.49
CA GLU A 1055 -12.42 13.15 -12.62
C GLU A 1055 -11.94 12.09 -13.64
N PRO A 1056 -10.94 12.42 -14.47
CA PRO A 1056 -10.34 11.45 -15.38
C PRO A 1056 -9.61 10.34 -14.60
N VAL A 1057 -9.62 9.13 -15.16
CA VAL A 1057 -8.70 8.05 -14.72
C VAL A 1057 -7.26 8.52 -14.94
N PHE A 1058 -6.34 8.07 -14.07
CA PHE A 1058 -4.92 8.38 -14.22
C PHE A 1058 -4.41 7.89 -15.58
N ASP A 1059 -3.85 8.83 -16.36
CA ASP A 1059 -3.39 8.59 -17.74
C ASP A 1059 -4.46 7.95 -18.65
N GLY A 1060 -5.73 8.28 -18.40
CA GLY A 1060 -6.89 7.58 -18.94
C GLY A 1060 -7.40 8.04 -20.32
N MET A 1061 -6.59 8.77 -21.10
CA MET A 1061 -6.99 9.34 -22.39
C MET A 1061 -6.29 8.68 -23.59
N ALA A 1062 -6.96 8.68 -24.74
CA ALA A 1062 -6.40 8.29 -26.03
C ALA A 1062 -6.91 9.21 -27.15
N ALA A 1063 -6.10 9.41 -28.18
CA ALA A 1063 -6.50 10.12 -29.40
C ALA A 1063 -6.37 9.18 -30.60
N ALA A 1064 -7.46 9.00 -31.35
CA ALA A 1064 -7.47 8.16 -32.55
C ALA A 1064 -8.56 8.62 -33.53
N TYR A 1065 -8.29 8.53 -34.83
CA TYR A 1065 -9.23 8.89 -35.90
C TYR A 1065 -9.85 10.30 -35.75
N GLY A 1066 -9.05 11.29 -35.36
CA GLY A 1066 -9.51 12.67 -35.12
C GLY A 1066 -10.45 12.85 -33.91
N LYS A 1067 -10.53 11.84 -33.03
CA LYS A 1067 -11.37 11.83 -31.82
C LYS A 1067 -10.52 11.70 -30.57
N LEU A 1068 -11.02 12.26 -29.46
CA LEU A 1068 -10.48 12.09 -28.12
C LEU A 1068 -11.38 11.14 -27.33
N TYR A 1069 -10.80 10.13 -26.68
CA TYR A 1069 -11.46 9.19 -25.81
C TYR A 1069 -10.92 9.32 -24.39
N MET A 1070 -11.78 9.21 -23.38
CA MET A 1070 -11.38 9.36 -21.99
C MET A 1070 -12.18 8.44 -21.07
N ALA A 1071 -11.46 7.74 -20.18
CA ALA A 1071 -12.06 7.03 -19.05
C ALA A 1071 -12.11 7.93 -17.81
N THR A 1072 -13.18 7.80 -17.04
CA THR A 1072 -13.46 8.61 -15.85
C THR A 1072 -13.68 7.74 -14.61
N LYS A 1073 -13.41 8.30 -13.43
CA LYS A 1073 -13.38 7.55 -12.15
C LYS A 1073 -14.74 7.01 -11.70
N ASP A 1074 -15.83 7.52 -12.25
CA ASP A 1074 -17.20 7.05 -12.00
C ASP A 1074 -17.60 5.87 -12.92
N GLY A 1075 -16.68 5.37 -13.74
CA GLY A 1075 -16.88 4.20 -14.57
C GLY A 1075 -17.46 4.51 -15.95
N ASN A 1076 -17.33 5.74 -16.45
CA ASN A 1076 -17.76 6.13 -17.78
C ASN A 1076 -16.60 6.26 -18.78
N ILE A 1077 -16.89 5.96 -20.05
CA ILE A 1077 -16.07 6.29 -21.22
C ILE A 1077 -16.75 7.41 -21.99
N MET A 1078 -15.99 8.42 -22.39
CA MET A 1078 -16.46 9.55 -23.19
C MET A 1078 -15.70 9.61 -24.51
N CYS A 1079 -16.41 9.87 -25.62
CA CYS A 1079 -15.82 10.20 -26.92
C CYS A 1079 -16.15 11.64 -27.30
N MET A 1080 -15.15 12.42 -27.69
CA MET A 1080 -15.27 13.81 -28.10
C MET A 1080 -14.62 14.02 -29.46
N ALA A 1081 -15.22 14.85 -30.32
CA ALA A 1081 -14.69 15.19 -31.65
C ALA A 1081 -15.21 16.57 -32.08
N ALA A 1082 -14.87 17.05 -33.30
CA ALA A 1082 -15.37 18.30 -33.86
C ALA A 1082 -16.88 18.51 -33.58
N GLY A 1083 -17.26 19.69 -33.07
CA GLY A 1083 -18.66 20.13 -33.04
C GLY A 1083 -19.33 20.02 -34.42
N LYS A 1084 -20.64 19.79 -34.45
CA LYS A 1084 -21.38 19.86 -35.72
C LYS A 1084 -21.47 21.30 -36.21
#